data_AF-A0A955X537-F1
#
_entry.id   AF-A0A955X537-F1
#
_cell.length_a   1.000
_cell.length_b   1.000
_cell.length_c   1.000
_cell.angle_alpha   90.00
_cell.angle_beta   90.00
_cell.angle_gamma   90.00
#
_symmetry.space_group_name_H-M   'P 1'
#
loop_
_entity.id
_entity.type
_entity.pdbx_description
1 polymer ?
#
loop_
_entity_poly.entity_id
_entity_poly.type
_entity_poly.pdbx_seq_one_letter_code
_entity_poly.pdbx_strand_id
1 'polypeptide(L)'
;MRKSWLLAASFLMVACEGPAGPAGQTGATGPAGGDGVAGPTGATGSDGTNGSQGEQGQQGEKGEKGDPGTPGGRGAVFTDDGLTFALANPIIDMAGVATVEFTIADGDGVALDMGGVYSAGTVSVSFILAWLDEDANGAGVYTAYTTRDQTSPITNATENQASTDSGGSFEELEPGRYRYTFGTTIAVADAAKTHTVAAYATRTIDTLVIDRNAEINFRPDGEAVTTLRELVTDAACNKCHQGLALHGGHRKDVALCITCHSPQSVDPDTGNTVDMSVMIHKIHMGADLPSVQAGEPYQIIGFRQSVNDYSDVHFPGKMARCGTCHEGPNANVAFSRPTFKACLACHDRTSMENPPPAGFTLHSAGPMADETSCAICHPTSGSIAGVLDVHSKGLLSATAPQVAFQILEITNTAPGQTPTVRFSVTVDGLPRDISTTPLTTLRLTLYGPNSDVASYWQATIQGGGATGTLTAVDAAQGEFSYAVPAAAAIPVDAAGSYSAGLEGYVQDANAVRYAGYTEPVAFAVTDAAPVARRVVVDSDKCNDCHTDLALHGDQRKNPNYCVACHNPNNDNDERFARFEGSTVWMPSVELKTMVHKIHMGAELTKQPYVLGAFPAPSAANPAGTPTDFGEVHYPGKIYNCEGCHVAGTQALPLGAGRLPTVTNQYTCTEDPATDADDYCTSPFWVITDTRELAPEASACVSCHDSDAATAHAELNTTVGGVEACATCHGPGSTWDVLTVHGGAE
;
A
#
# COMPACT_ATOMS: atom_id res chain seq x y z
N MET A 1 -50.66 -25.99 -10.32
CA MET A 1 -51.81 -25.25 -10.87
C MET A 1 -51.91 -23.91 -10.15
N ARG A 2 -51.93 -22.80 -10.91
CA ARG A 2 -52.36 -21.40 -10.59
C ARG A 2 -51.63 -20.66 -9.45
N LYS A 3 -50.74 -19.69 -9.77
CA LYS A 3 -50.93 -18.23 -10.09
C LYS A 3 -50.86 -17.38 -8.80
N SER A 4 -50.21 -16.22 -8.67
CA SER A 4 -49.40 -15.30 -9.50
C SER A 4 -48.81 -14.23 -8.52
N TRP A 5 -47.73 -13.48 -8.79
CA TRP A 5 -47.64 -12.06 -9.27
C TRP A 5 -46.32 -11.50 -8.65
N LEU A 6 -45.51 -10.58 -9.17
CA LEU A 6 -45.18 -10.03 -10.49
C LEU A 6 -43.91 -9.15 -10.29
N LEU A 7 -43.12 -9.06 -11.36
CA LEU A 7 -42.28 -7.93 -11.83
C LEU A 7 -41.10 -7.39 -10.99
N ALA A 8 -39.92 -7.65 -11.55
CA ALA A 8 -38.77 -6.75 -11.52
C ALA A 8 -39.04 -5.47 -12.35
N ALA A 9 -38.61 -4.32 -11.84
CA ALA A 9 -38.55 -3.06 -12.57
C ALA A 9 -37.19 -2.40 -12.30
N SER A 10 -36.36 -2.37 -13.34
CA SER A 10 -35.11 -1.62 -13.44
C SER A 10 -35.40 -0.12 -13.40
N PHE A 11 -34.72 0.62 -12.51
CA PHE A 11 -34.76 2.08 -12.48
C PHE A 11 -33.66 2.66 -13.37
N LEU A 12 -34.13 3.40 -14.37
CA LEU A 12 -33.37 4.17 -15.36
C LEU A 12 -32.92 5.50 -14.71
N MET A 13 -31.61 5.79 -14.71
CA MET A 13 -31.13 7.15 -14.43
C MET A 13 -31.35 8.03 -15.67
N VAL A 14 -31.93 9.20 -15.45
CA VAL A 14 -32.14 10.26 -16.45
C VAL A 14 -30.85 11.08 -16.56
N ALA A 15 -30.12 10.93 -17.67
CA ALA A 15 -29.12 11.89 -18.13
C ALA A 15 -29.77 12.83 -19.15
N CYS A 16 -29.59 14.13 -18.98
CA CYS A 16 -30.02 15.18 -19.89
C CYS A 16 -28.93 15.36 -20.97
N GLU A 17 -29.15 14.86 -22.19
CA GLU A 17 -28.30 15.15 -23.36
C GLU A 17 -28.90 16.29 -24.19
N GLY A 18 -28.09 17.30 -24.49
CA GLY A 18 -28.43 18.40 -25.39
C GLY A 18 -28.46 17.96 -26.86
N PRO A 19 -29.17 18.71 -27.75
CA PRO A 19 -29.27 18.36 -29.17
C PRO A 19 -27.94 18.51 -29.90
N ALA A 20 -27.64 17.53 -30.76
CA ALA A 20 -26.47 17.52 -31.65
C ALA A 20 -26.43 18.75 -32.58
N GLY A 21 -25.24 19.31 -32.77
CA GLY A 21 -24.99 20.40 -33.71
C GLY A 21 -25.18 19.96 -35.18
N PRO A 22 -25.57 20.89 -36.09
CA PRO A 22 -25.80 20.58 -37.49
C PRO A 22 -24.51 20.14 -38.20
N ALA A 23 -24.64 19.17 -39.11
CA ALA A 23 -23.55 18.65 -39.94
C ALA A 23 -22.90 19.75 -40.80
N GLY A 24 -21.55 19.75 -40.86
CA GLY A 24 -20.77 20.65 -41.69
C GLY A 24 -21.03 20.44 -43.19
N GLN A 25 -21.08 21.53 -43.95
CA GLN A 25 -21.32 21.50 -45.39
C GLN A 25 -20.18 20.78 -46.14
N THR A 26 -20.55 19.91 -47.07
CA THR A 26 -19.64 19.22 -48.00
C THR A 26 -18.92 20.23 -48.91
N GLY A 27 -17.58 20.15 -48.99
CA GLY A 27 -16.76 21.00 -49.84
C GLY A 27 -17.07 20.84 -51.33
N ALA A 28 -16.93 21.92 -52.09
CA ALA A 28 -17.23 21.96 -53.52
C ALA A 28 -16.30 21.05 -54.35
N THR A 29 -16.89 20.31 -55.29
CA THR A 29 -16.19 19.47 -56.27
C THR A 29 -15.34 20.32 -57.22
N GLY A 30 -14.07 19.94 -57.42
CA GLY A 30 -13.16 20.62 -58.36
C GLY A 30 -13.60 20.48 -59.83
N PRO A 31 -13.26 21.45 -60.70
CA PRO A 31 -13.65 21.43 -62.11
C PRO A 31 -12.95 20.30 -62.88
N ALA A 32 -13.67 19.71 -63.84
CA ALA A 32 -13.19 18.65 -64.71
C ALA A 32 -12.08 19.13 -65.68
N GLY A 33 -11.04 18.31 -65.86
CA GLY A 33 -9.97 18.55 -66.84
C GLY A 33 -10.48 18.39 -68.28
N GLY A 34 -10.07 19.30 -69.17
CA GLY A 34 -10.48 19.32 -70.57
C GLY A 34 -9.85 18.21 -71.42
N ASP A 35 -10.57 17.78 -72.46
CA ASP A 35 -10.20 16.68 -73.34
C ASP A 35 -8.96 16.97 -74.21
N GLY A 36 -8.11 15.95 -74.38
CA GLY A 36 -6.93 15.99 -75.24
C GLY A 36 -7.27 15.92 -76.74
N VAL A 37 -6.58 16.75 -77.53
CA VAL A 37 -6.76 16.87 -78.98
C VAL A 37 -6.27 15.62 -79.72
N ALA A 38 -7.05 15.14 -80.70
CA ALA A 38 -6.70 13.98 -81.53
C ALA A 38 -5.50 14.25 -82.46
N GLY A 39 -4.56 13.30 -82.52
CA GLY A 39 -3.40 13.36 -83.42
C GLY A 39 -3.77 13.07 -84.88
N PRO A 40 -3.16 13.74 -85.87
CA PRO A 40 -3.44 13.49 -87.28
C PRO A 40 -2.82 12.18 -87.80
N THR A 41 -3.55 11.55 -88.73
CA THR A 41 -3.23 10.29 -89.43
C THR A 41 -2.01 10.42 -90.35
N GLY A 42 -1.17 9.39 -90.37
CA GLY A 42 0.07 9.32 -91.17
C GLY A 42 -0.15 9.09 -92.67
N ALA A 43 0.80 9.56 -93.48
CA ALA A 43 0.87 9.27 -94.91
C ALA A 43 1.92 8.19 -95.21
N THR A 44 1.55 7.23 -96.06
CA THR A 44 2.37 6.13 -96.60
C THR A 44 3.43 6.65 -97.58
N GLY A 45 4.61 6.03 -97.57
CA GLY A 45 5.82 6.49 -98.27
C GLY A 45 6.00 6.03 -99.72
N SER A 46 7.20 6.30 -100.25
CA SER A 46 7.76 5.69 -101.47
C SER A 46 9.29 5.69 -101.41
N ASP A 47 9.89 4.57 -101.81
CA ASP A 47 11.33 4.26 -101.78
C ASP A 47 12.21 5.07 -102.77
N GLY A 48 13.53 5.12 -102.52
CA GLY A 48 14.52 5.23 -103.60
C GLY A 48 15.89 5.91 -103.33
N THR A 49 16.89 5.11 -102.97
CA THR A 49 18.32 5.11 -103.38
C THR A 49 19.29 6.30 -103.15
N ASN A 50 20.27 6.01 -102.27
CA ASN A 50 21.73 6.18 -102.34
C ASN A 50 22.42 7.57 -102.47
N GLY A 51 23.32 7.84 -101.51
CA GLY A 51 24.40 8.83 -101.58
C GLY A 51 25.18 8.89 -100.26
N SER A 52 26.43 8.43 -100.26
CA SER A 52 27.35 8.37 -99.11
C SER A 52 28.02 9.71 -98.78
N GLN A 53 28.44 9.87 -97.50
CA GLN A 53 29.41 10.81 -96.89
C GLN A 53 28.78 11.95 -96.05
N GLY A 54 29.18 12.24 -94.80
CA GLY A 54 30.28 11.74 -93.96
C GLY A 54 29.98 11.87 -92.45
N GLU A 55 30.93 11.42 -91.62
CA GLU A 55 30.79 11.16 -90.18
C GLU A 55 30.34 12.37 -89.35
N GLN A 56 29.18 12.25 -88.70
CA GLN A 56 28.72 13.13 -87.63
C GLN A 56 29.25 12.59 -86.30
N GLY A 57 29.91 13.43 -85.51
CA GLY A 57 30.55 13.05 -84.25
C GLY A 57 29.61 12.31 -83.30
N GLN A 58 30.16 11.34 -82.56
CA GLN A 58 29.41 10.52 -81.60
C GLN A 58 28.63 11.43 -80.63
N GLN A 59 27.31 11.26 -80.62
CA GLN A 59 26.45 11.82 -79.59
C GLN A 59 26.92 11.25 -78.24
N GLY A 60 27.25 12.13 -77.29
CA GLY A 60 27.71 11.73 -75.96
C GLY A 60 26.75 10.75 -75.30
N GLU A 61 27.31 9.79 -74.55
CA GLU A 61 26.53 8.78 -73.84
C GLU A 61 25.41 9.42 -73.03
N LYS A 62 24.20 8.87 -73.17
CA LYS A 62 23.05 9.24 -72.36
C LYS A 62 23.46 9.04 -70.89
N GLY A 63 23.50 10.11 -70.11
CA GLY A 63 23.83 10.04 -68.70
C GLY A 63 23.01 8.97 -68.00
N GLU A 64 23.66 8.21 -67.12
CA GLU A 64 23.01 7.17 -66.31
C GLU A 64 21.77 7.77 -65.64
N LYS A 65 20.67 7.01 -65.65
CA LYS A 65 19.49 7.35 -64.86
C LYS A 65 19.98 7.48 -63.42
N GLY A 66 19.89 8.68 -62.85
CA GLY A 66 20.29 8.90 -61.46
C GLY A 66 19.63 7.86 -60.56
N ASP A 67 20.40 7.37 -59.59
CA ASP A 67 19.91 6.42 -58.59
C ASP A 67 18.54 6.90 -58.07
N PRO A 68 17.56 5.99 -57.87
CA PRO A 68 16.35 6.33 -57.14
C PRO A 68 16.76 7.10 -55.89
N GLY A 69 16.19 8.29 -55.68
CA GLY A 69 16.46 9.05 -54.47
C GLY A 69 16.26 8.14 -53.26
N THR A 70 17.18 8.22 -52.29
CA THR A 70 17.03 7.57 -50.99
C THR A 70 15.59 7.77 -50.51
N PRO A 71 14.87 6.71 -50.09
CA PRO A 71 13.55 6.87 -49.47
C PRO A 71 13.63 8.02 -48.45
N GLY A 72 12.68 8.95 -48.50
CA GLY A 72 12.67 10.09 -47.58
C GLY A 72 12.79 9.57 -46.15
N GLY A 73 13.84 9.99 -45.44
CA GLY A 73 14.03 9.62 -44.05
C GLY A 73 12.80 10.02 -43.24
N ARG A 74 12.43 9.20 -42.25
CA ARG A 74 11.33 9.48 -41.33
C ARG A 74 11.58 10.84 -40.66
N GLY A 75 10.57 11.70 -40.64
CA GLY A 75 10.66 13.00 -39.97
C GLY A 75 10.54 12.83 -38.45
N ALA A 76 11.12 13.75 -37.69
CA ALA A 76 10.85 13.82 -36.26
C ALA A 76 9.35 14.01 -36.01
N VAL A 77 8.81 13.30 -35.02
CA VAL A 77 7.41 13.34 -34.59
C VAL A 77 7.33 14.00 -33.21
N PHE A 78 6.30 14.81 -33.01
CA PHE A 78 5.96 15.28 -31.68
C PHE A 78 5.28 14.15 -30.92
N THR A 79 5.75 13.92 -29.70
CA THR A 79 5.26 12.86 -28.81
C THR A 79 4.99 13.44 -27.45
N ASP A 80 3.96 12.94 -26.78
CA ASP A 80 3.78 13.09 -25.34
C ASP A 80 4.93 12.37 -24.59
N ASP A 81 5.04 12.61 -23.29
CA ASP A 81 6.06 12.00 -22.44
C ASP A 81 5.77 10.52 -22.12
N GLY A 82 4.51 10.05 -22.23
CA GLY A 82 4.08 8.72 -21.82
C GLY A 82 4.76 7.52 -22.50
N LEU A 83 4.52 6.32 -22.01
CA LEU A 83 4.98 5.08 -22.64
C LEU A 83 3.85 4.05 -22.58
N THR A 84 3.49 3.51 -23.74
CA THR A 84 2.70 2.29 -23.89
C THR A 84 3.61 1.20 -24.44
N PHE A 85 3.46 -0.01 -23.91
CA PHE A 85 4.31 -1.14 -24.24
C PHE A 85 3.48 -2.41 -24.24
N ALA A 86 3.55 -3.20 -25.31
CA ALA A 86 2.82 -4.44 -25.43
C ALA A 86 3.61 -5.50 -26.21
N LEU A 87 3.51 -6.75 -25.77
CA LEU A 87 4.11 -7.91 -26.40
C LEU A 87 3.10 -8.64 -27.30
N ALA A 88 3.59 -9.24 -28.37
CA ALA A 88 2.79 -10.00 -29.33
C ALA A 88 3.63 -11.11 -29.99
N ASN A 89 2.93 -12.09 -30.58
CA ASN A 89 3.52 -13.11 -31.45
C ASN A 89 4.78 -13.81 -30.89
N PRO A 90 4.78 -14.31 -29.63
CA PRO A 90 5.91 -15.07 -29.11
C PRO A 90 5.99 -16.44 -29.83
N ILE A 91 7.20 -16.83 -30.23
CA ILE A 91 7.47 -18.07 -30.95
C ILE A 91 8.74 -18.70 -30.37
N ILE A 92 8.73 -20.02 -30.19
CA ILE A 92 9.94 -20.85 -30.07
C ILE A 92 9.93 -21.77 -31.27
N ASP A 93 10.91 -21.63 -32.17
CA ASP A 93 10.98 -22.46 -33.37
C ASP A 93 11.54 -23.86 -33.08
N MET A 94 11.50 -24.74 -34.09
CA MET A 94 12.02 -26.10 -33.97
C MET A 94 13.55 -26.16 -33.77
N ALA A 95 14.27 -25.07 -34.03
CA ALA A 95 15.69 -24.96 -33.77
C ALA A 95 16.00 -24.44 -32.35
N GLY A 96 14.97 -24.15 -31.55
CA GLY A 96 15.10 -23.63 -30.20
C GLY A 96 15.40 -22.14 -30.14
N VAL A 97 15.17 -21.41 -31.23
CA VAL A 97 15.32 -19.95 -31.28
C VAL A 97 13.99 -19.32 -30.90
N ALA A 98 14.03 -18.50 -29.85
CA ALA A 98 12.86 -17.74 -29.40
C ALA A 98 12.81 -16.36 -30.07
N THR A 99 11.61 -15.91 -30.42
CA THR A 99 11.34 -14.55 -30.90
C THR A 99 10.06 -14.02 -30.28
N VAL A 100 9.96 -12.69 -30.16
CA VAL A 100 8.76 -11.99 -29.73
C VAL A 100 8.65 -10.67 -30.49
N GLU A 101 7.44 -10.26 -30.83
CA GLU A 101 7.19 -8.91 -31.35
C GLU A 101 6.72 -8.00 -30.22
N PHE A 102 7.01 -6.71 -30.31
CA PHE A 102 6.53 -5.75 -29.35
C PHE A 102 6.25 -4.40 -29.99
N THR A 103 5.41 -3.61 -29.33
CA THR A 103 5.06 -2.24 -29.73
C THR A 103 5.44 -1.25 -28.64
N ILE A 104 5.91 -0.08 -29.05
CA ILE A 104 6.17 1.09 -28.20
C ILE A 104 5.51 2.33 -28.81
N ALA A 105 4.74 3.03 -27.99
CA ALA A 105 4.12 4.30 -28.35
C ALA A 105 4.08 5.24 -27.13
N ASP A 106 3.80 6.53 -27.33
CA ASP A 106 3.55 7.46 -26.23
C ASP A 106 2.14 7.30 -25.62
N GLY A 107 1.75 8.20 -24.72
CA GLY A 107 0.42 8.20 -24.09
C GLY A 107 -0.74 8.44 -25.07
N ASP A 108 -0.47 9.12 -26.19
CA ASP A 108 -1.44 9.44 -27.24
C ASP A 108 -1.46 8.38 -28.37
N GLY A 109 -0.62 7.34 -28.28
CA GLY A 109 -0.52 6.26 -29.26
C GLY A 109 0.39 6.58 -30.45
N VAL A 110 1.23 7.62 -30.37
CA VAL A 110 2.25 7.93 -31.39
C VAL A 110 3.41 6.95 -31.26
N ALA A 111 3.74 6.26 -32.36
CA ALA A 111 4.81 5.28 -32.41
C ALA A 111 6.18 5.88 -32.03
N LEU A 112 6.82 5.28 -31.03
CA LEU A 112 8.16 5.65 -30.56
C LEU A 112 9.25 4.91 -31.33
N ASP A 113 10.47 5.42 -31.26
CA ASP A 113 11.66 4.72 -31.73
C ASP A 113 12.65 4.50 -30.58
N MET A 114 13.26 3.32 -30.54
CA MET A 114 14.16 2.97 -29.42
C MET A 114 15.37 3.91 -29.29
N GLY A 115 15.85 4.45 -30.41
CA GLY A 115 17.05 5.29 -30.45
C GLY A 115 16.82 6.75 -30.09
N GLY A 116 15.57 7.20 -29.93
CA GLY A 116 15.23 8.62 -29.74
C GLY A 116 15.64 9.50 -30.92
N VAL A 117 15.71 8.94 -32.13
CA VAL A 117 16.10 9.65 -33.36
C VAL A 117 14.92 10.40 -33.94
N TYR A 118 13.72 9.83 -33.85
CA TYR A 118 12.50 10.38 -34.44
C TYR A 118 11.47 10.81 -33.39
N SER A 119 11.54 10.25 -32.20
CA SER A 119 10.68 10.52 -31.04
C SER A 119 11.51 11.05 -29.88
N ALA A 120 10.88 11.78 -28.96
CA ALA A 120 11.59 12.33 -27.80
C ALA A 120 12.01 11.20 -26.84
N GLY A 121 13.29 11.20 -26.46
CA GLY A 121 13.84 10.25 -25.51
C GLY A 121 14.13 8.86 -26.07
N THR A 122 15.00 8.13 -25.39
CA THR A 122 15.40 6.76 -25.78
C THR A 122 14.52 5.74 -25.08
N VAL A 123 14.24 4.61 -25.74
CA VAL A 123 13.53 3.47 -25.13
C VAL A 123 14.44 2.25 -25.10
N SER A 124 14.72 1.75 -23.89
CA SER A 124 15.40 0.47 -23.68
C SER A 124 14.39 -0.60 -23.29
N VAL A 125 14.53 -1.81 -23.84
CA VAL A 125 13.66 -2.95 -23.52
C VAL A 125 14.51 -4.15 -23.15
N SER A 126 14.13 -4.85 -22.08
CA SER A 126 14.78 -6.09 -21.65
C SER A 126 13.75 -7.23 -21.57
N PHE A 127 14.16 -8.43 -21.97
CA PHE A 127 13.30 -9.60 -22.05
C PHE A 127 13.78 -10.73 -21.14
N ILE A 128 12.84 -11.46 -20.57
CA ILE A 128 13.01 -12.70 -19.80
C ILE A 128 12.19 -13.77 -20.53
N LEU A 129 12.75 -14.98 -20.64
CA LEU A 129 12.02 -16.13 -21.15
C LEU A 129 12.01 -17.24 -20.12
N ALA A 130 10.83 -17.71 -19.76
CA ALA A 130 10.62 -18.75 -18.76
C ALA A 130 9.55 -19.74 -19.21
N TRP A 131 9.50 -20.90 -18.56
CA TRP A 131 8.41 -21.85 -18.67
C TRP A 131 7.85 -22.19 -17.31
N LEU A 132 6.56 -22.51 -17.28
CA LEU A 132 5.86 -22.91 -16.07
C LEU A 132 5.91 -24.44 -15.98
N ASP A 133 6.56 -24.96 -14.94
CA ASP A 133 6.46 -26.38 -14.61
C ASP A 133 5.13 -26.65 -13.95
N GLU A 134 4.12 -26.92 -14.79
CA GLU A 134 2.76 -27.17 -14.35
C GLU A 134 2.71 -28.40 -13.45
N ASP A 135 2.23 -28.22 -12.22
CA ASP A 135 1.88 -29.33 -11.35
C ASP A 135 0.43 -29.76 -11.63
N ALA A 136 0.06 -30.97 -11.19
CA ALA A 136 -1.26 -31.57 -11.46
C ALA A 136 -2.47 -30.73 -10.97
N ASN A 137 -2.24 -29.64 -10.24
CA ASN A 137 -3.26 -28.79 -9.64
C ASN A 137 -3.19 -27.32 -10.12
N GLY A 138 -2.36 -27.02 -11.13
CA GLY A 138 -2.43 -25.78 -11.91
C GLY A 138 -1.71 -24.55 -11.32
N ALA A 139 -0.84 -24.73 -10.32
CA ALA A 139 -0.09 -23.61 -9.73
C ALA A 139 1.33 -23.49 -10.29
N GLY A 140 1.96 -24.63 -10.53
CA GLY A 140 3.31 -24.79 -11.11
C GLY A 140 4.42 -23.93 -10.50
N VAL A 141 5.62 -24.00 -11.06
CA VAL A 141 6.75 -23.14 -10.69
C VAL A 141 7.46 -22.67 -11.95
N TYR A 142 7.80 -21.38 -12.03
CA TYR A 142 8.55 -20.87 -13.17
C TYR A 142 10.01 -21.31 -13.12
N THR A 143 10.54 -21.68 -14.28
CA THR A 143 11.97 -21.89 -14.52
C THR A 143 12.38 -21.01 -15.69
N ALA A 144 13.33 -20.10 -15.48
CA ALA A 144 13.78 -19.21 -16.54
C ALA A 144 14.80 -19.93 -17.44
N TYR A 145 14.64 -19.78 -18.75
CA TYR A 145 15.68 -20.14 -19.74
C TYR A 145 16.80 -19.11 -19.74
N THR A 146 16.46 -17.83 -19.58
CA THR A 146 17.42 -16.74 -19.54
C THR A 146 18.03 -16.65 -18.15
N THR A 147 19.31 -17.01 -18.02
CA THR A 147 20.02 -17.03 -16.74
C THR A 147 21.38 -16.35 -16.85
N ARG A 148 21.98 -16.07 -15.69
CA ARG A 148 23.37 -15.62 -15.57
C ARG A 148 24.05 -16.32 -14.40
N ASP A 149 25.35 -16.53 -14.50
CA ASP A 149 26.15 -16.94 -13.35
C ASP A 149 26.49 -15.70 -12.50
N GLN A 150 26.11 -15.74 -11.23
CA GLN A 150 26.42 -14.72 -10.25
C GLN A 150 27.40 -15.29 -9.23
N THR A 151 28.61 -14.75 -9.20
CA THR A 151 29.64 -15.13 -8.23
C THR A 151 29.69 -14.11 -7.10
N SER A 152 29.53 -14.58 -5.87
CA SER A 152 29.74 -13.77 -4.68
C SER A 152 31.21 -13.38 -4.57
N PRO A 153 31.55 -12.08 -4.43
CA PRO A 153 32.92 -11.66 -4.15
C PRO A 153 33.35 -11.94 -2.70
N ILE A 154 32.40 -12.32 -1.82
CA ILE A 154 32.63 -12.57 -0.40
C ILE A 154 32.86 -14.08 -0.16
N THR A 155 31.96 -14.93 -0.63
CA THR A 155 31.98 -16.38 -0.40
C THR A 155 32.69 -17.14 -1.51
N ASN A 156 32.87 -16.53 -2.69
CA ASN A 156 33.27 -17.18 -3.95
C ASN A 156 32.28 -18.27 -4.43
N ALA A 157 31.11 -18.40 -3.81
CA ALA A 157 30.04 -19.24 -4.32
C ALA A 157 29.53 -18.66 -5.64
N THR A 158 29.18 -19.53 -6.58
CA THR A 158 28.57 -19.14 -7.85
C THR A 158 27.21 -19.79 -7.95
N GLU A 159 26.18 -18.98 -8.15
CA GLU A 159 24.80 -19.42 -8.32
C GLU A 159 24.31 -19.03 -9.72
N ASN A 160 23.57 -19.93 -10.36
CA ASN A 160 22.92 -19.63 -11.64
C ASN A 160 21.55 -19.01 -11.37
N GLN A 161 21.42 -17.70 -11.61
CA GLN A 161 20.21 -16.95 -11.31
C GLN A 161 19.42 -16.68 -12.58
N ALA A 162 18.09 -16.69 -12.48
CA ALA A 162 17.25 -16.13 -13.52
C ALA A 162 17.64 -14.67 -13.82
N SER A 163 17.62 -14.30 -15.10
CA SER A 163 18.06 -13.00 -15.57
C SER A 163 17.35 -12.62 -16.86
N THR A 164 17.53 -11.38 -17.29
CA THR A 164 17.21 -10.96 -18.65
C THR A 164 18.14 -11.65 -19.65
N ASP A 165 17.64 -11.84 -20.86
CA ASP A 165 18.41 -12.34 -21.99
C ASP A 165 19.64 -11.46 -22.27
N SER A 166 20.69 -12.07 -22.79
CA SER A 166 21.90 -11.37 -23.24
C SER A 166 22.30 -11.84 -24.62
N GLY A 167 22.76 -10.92 -25.47
CA GLY A 167 23.20 -11.24 -26.83
C GLY A 167 22.08 -11.42 -27.86
N GLY A 168 20.83 -11.08 -27.54
CA GLY A 168 19.75 -11.01 -28.51
C GLY A 168 19.85 -9.80 -29.45
N SER A 169 18.92 -9.71 -30.39
CA SER A 169 18.93 -8.69 -31.44
C SER A 169 17.54 -8.13 -31.72
N PHE A 170 17.51 -6.86 -32.13
CA PHE A 170 16.29 -6.13 -32.47
C PHE A 170 16.19 -5.92 -33.98
N GLU A 171 14.99 -6.11 -34.52
CA GLU A 171 14.62 -5.82 -35.91
C GLU A 171 13.40 -4.88 -35.89
N GLU A 172 13.52 -3.67 -36.45
CA GLU A 172 12.35 -2.80 -36.66
C GLU A 172 11.52 -3.34 -37.83
N LEU A 173 10.24 -3.66 -37.56
CA LEU A 173 9.32 -4.16 -38.57
C LEU A 173 8.61 -3.00 -39.27
N GLU A 174 8.14 -2.07 -38.44
CA GLU A 174 7.49 -0.83 -38.82
C GLU A 174 7.65 0.17 -37.67
N PRO A 175 7.45 1.47 -37.90
CA PRO A 175 7.40 2.48 -36.86
C PRO A 175 6.78 2.05 -35.52
N GLY A 176 7.59 1.97 -34.46
CA GLY A 176 7.12 1.62 -33.11
C GLY A 176 6.81 0.15 -32.90
N ARG A 177 7.09 -0.72 -33.88
CA ARG A 177 6.92 -2.18 -33.75
C ARG A 177 8.20 -2.90 -34.16
N TYR A 178 8.62 -3.78 -33.27
CA TYR A 178 9.91 -4.44 -33.35
C TYR A 178 9.73 -5.95 -33.16
N ARG A 179 10.69 -6.71 -33.66
CA ARG A 179 10.92 -8.10 -33.30
C ARG A 179 12.21 -8.20 -32.49
N TYR A 180 12.15 -8.91 -31.38
CA TYR A 180 13.32 -9.32 -30.61
C TYR A 180 13.59 -10.81 -30.86
N THR A 181 14.81 -11.15 -31.21
CA THR A 181 15.31 -12.52 -31.28
C THR A 181 16.26 -12.76 -30.11
N PHE A 182 15.94 -13.77 -29.31
CA PHE A 182 16.71 -14.09 -28.10
C PHE A 182 18.11 -14.62 -28.45
N GLY A 183 19.11 -14.20 -27.67
CA GLY A 183 20.46 -14.77 -27.72
C GLY A 183 20.53 -16.15 -27.05
N THR A 184 19.69 -16.36 -26.03
CA THR A 184 19.51 -17.65 -25.37
C THR A 184 18.89 -18.67 -26.32
N THR A 185 19.55 -19.81 -26.51
CA THR A 185 19.03 -20.94 -27.28
C THR A 185 18.44 -21.99 -26.36
N ILE A 186 17.30 -22.56 -26.75
CA ILE A 186 16.58 -23.56 -25.97
C ILE A 186 16.85 -24.94 -26.55
N ALA A 187 17.49 -25.82 -25.79
CA ALA A 187 17.84 -27.15 -26.28
C ALA A 187 16.60 -28.02 -26.58
N VAL A 188 15.62 -28.04 -25.66
CA VAL A 188 14.33 -28.73 -25.83
C VAL A 188 13.28 -27.94 -25.04
N ALA A 189 12.34 -27.31 -25.74
CA ALA A 189 11.14 -26.72 -25.13
C ALA A 189 10.05 -27.79 -25.07
N ASP A 190 9.38 -27.91 -23.92
CA ASP A 190 8.17 -28.74 -23.83
C ASP A 190 7.00 -27.98 -24.46
N ALA A 191 6.67 -28.32 -25.70
CA ALA A 191 5.69 -27.58 -26.47
C ALA A 191 4.28 -27.58 -25.87
N ALA A 192 3.99 -28.54 -24.97
CA ALA A 192 2.68 -28.65 -24.30
C ALA A 192 2.56 -27.78 -23.04
N LYS A 193 3.67 -27.25 -22.52
CA LYS A 193 3.67 -26.43 -21.29
C LYS A 193 3.58 -24.95 -21.60
N THR A 194 3.01 -24.22 -20.65
CA THR A 194 2.96 -22.76 -20.69
C THR A 194 4.37 -22.17 -20.63
N HIS A 195 4.69 -21.31 -21.60
CA HIS A 195 5.88 -20.48 -21.66
C HIS A 195 5.49 -19.01 -21.55
N THR A 196 6.40 -18.19 -21.04
CA THR A 196 6.16 -16.78 -20.79
C THR A 196 7.34 -15.97 -21.26
N VAL A 197 7.07 -14.99 -22.12
CA VAL A 197 7.98 -13.85 -22.32
C VAL A 197 7.51 -12.74 -21.40
N ALA A 198 8.38 -12.31 -20.49
CA ALA A 198 8.15 -11.12 -19.69
C ALA A 198 9.18 -10.06 -20.05
N ALA A 199 8.81 -8.79 -19.98
CA ALA A 199 9.67 -7.70 -20.38
C ALA A 199 9.40 -6.43 -19.58
N TYR A 200 10.40 -5.59 -19.52
CA TYR A 200 10.26 -4.23 -19.03
C TYR A 200 10.90 -3.25 -20.00
N ALA A 201 10.21 -2.14 -20.23
CA ALA A 201 10.60 -1.05 -21.11
C ALA A 201 10.75 0.23 -20.29
N THR A 202 11.84 0.96 -20.54
CA THR A 202 12.15 2.23 -19.90
C THR A 202 12.33 3.28 -20.97
N ARG A 203 11.52 4.34 -20.91
CA ARG A 203 11.69 5.55 -21.71
C ARG A 203 12.38 6.62 -20.87
N THR A 204 13.40 7.25 -21.43
CA THR A 204 14.13 8.34 -20.78
C THR A 204 14.09 9.60 -21.65
N ILE A 205 13.48 10.66 -21.12
CA ILE A 205 13.41 11.98 -21.75
C ILE A 205 14.09 12.96 -20.80
N ASP A 206 15.31 13.39 -21.12
CA ASP A 206 16.17 14.16 -20.23
C ASP A 206 16.31 13.51 -18.84
N THR A 207 15.62 14.03 -17.82
CA THR A 207 15.60 13.49 -16.45
C THR A 207 14.36 12.65 -16.12
N LEU A 208 13.33 12.68 -16.99
CA LEU A 208 12.11 11.91 -16.81
C LEU A 208 12.34 10.45 -17.21
N VAL A 209 11.98 9.53 -16.33
CA VAL A 209 12.08 8.08 -16.54
C VAL A 209 10.71 7.46 -16.37
N ILE A 210 10.24 6.75 -17.40
CA ILE A 210 8.93 6.10 -17.41
C ILE A 210 9.12 4.62 -17.70
N ASP A 211 8.60 3.79 -16.80
CA ASP A 211 8.71 2.34 -16.88
C ASP A 211 7.38 1.67 -17.16
N ARG A 212 7.41 0.63 -18.01
CA ARG A 212 6.30 -0.27 -18.29
C ARG A 212 6.76 -1.72 -18.23
N ASN A 213 5.90 -2.58 -17.73
CA ASN A 213 6.09 -4.03 -17.74
C ASN A 213 5.06 -4.64 -18.68
N ALA A 214 5.38 -5.81 -19.22
CA ALA A 214 4.46 -6.59 -20.01
C ALA A 214 4.88 -8.05 -20.01
N GLU A 215 3.90 -8.94 -20.05
CA GLU A 215 4.11 -10.37 -20.20
C GLU A 215 3.13 -10.95 -21.23
N ILE A 216 3.57 -12.02 -21.87
CA ILE A 216 2.72 -12.82 -22.76
C ILE A 216 2.98 -14.30 -22.53
N ASN A 217 1.90 -15.01 -22.23
CA ASN A 217 1.90 -16.46 -22.03
C ASN A 217 1.50 -17.15 -23.33
N PHE A 218 2.18 -18.24 -23.68
CA PHE A 218 1.95 -18.99 -24.91
C PHE A 218 2.34 -20.46 -24.74
N ARG A 219 1.87 -21.32 -25.65
CA ARG A 219 2.39 -22.68 -25.79
C ARG A 219 3.10 -22.80 -27.13
N PRO A 220 4.31 -23.40 -27.18
CA PRO A 220 5.02 -23.56 -28.45
C PRO A 220 4.28 -24.44 -29.48
N ASP A 221 3.36 -25.31 -29.06
CA ASP A 221 2.52 -26.10 -29.97
C ASP A 221 1.35 -25.30 -30.62
N GLY A 222 1.15 -24.04 -30.22
CA GLY A 222 0.09 -23.16 -30.75
C GLY A 222 -1.29 -23.40 -30.14
N GLU A 223 -1.43 -24.34 -29.21
CA GLU A 223 -2.67 -24.54 -28.46
C GLU A 223 -2.88 -23.43 -27.42
N ALA A 224 -4.11 -23.30 -26.94
CA ALA A 224 -4.44 -22.30 -25.92
C ALA A 224 -3.71 -22.59 -24.60
N VAL A 225 -3.22 -21.53 -23.93
CA VAL A 225 -2.68 -21.61 -22.57
C VAL A 225 -3.80 -22.04 -21.62
N THR A 226 -3.57 -23.12 -20.88
CA THR A 226 -4.54 -23.70 -19.94
C THR A 226 -4.20 -23.46 -18.48
N THR A 227 -2.94 -23.10 -18.18
CA THR A 227 -2.43 -23.01 -16.82
C THR A 227 -1.67 -21.70 -16.63
N LEU A 228 -1.95 -20.98 -15.55
CA LEU A 228 -1.28 -19.73 -15.18
C LEU A 228 -0.99 -19.73 -13.68
N ARG A 229 0.13 -19.10 -13.29
CA ARG A 229 0.51 -18.92 -11.88
C ARG A 229 0.09 -17.54 -11.36
N GLU A 230 -1.19 -17.37 -11.07
CA GLU A 230 -1.75 -16.13 -10.51
C GLU A 230 -2.26 -16.36 -9.07
N LEU A 231 -1.33 -16.38 -8.11
CA LEU A 231 -1.62 -16.64 -6.69
C LEU A 231 -1.95 -15.38 -5.88
N VAL A 232 -1.46 -14.24 -6.34
CA VAL A 232 -1.64 -12.89 -5.77
C VAL A 232 -1.72 -11.90 -6.93
N THR A 233 -2.27 -10.71 -6.68
CA THR A 233 -2.41 -9.64 -7.69
C THR A 233 -1.62 -8.40 -7.29
N ASP A 234 -1.23 -7.58 -8.25
CA ASP A 234 -0.58 -6.29 -7.98
C ASP A 234 -1.45 -5.39 -7.11
N ALA A 235 -2.77 -5.45 -7.31
CA ALA A 235 -3.75 -4.70 -6.53
C ALA A 235 -3.67 -5.06 -5.04
N ALA A 236 -3.52 -6.34 -4.69
CA ALA A 236 -3.39 -6.77 -3.30
C ALA A 236 -2.14 -6.17 -2.64
N CYS A 237 -1.00 -6.16 -3.34
CA CYS A 237 0.24 -5.55 -2.84
C CYS A 237 0.12 -4.03 -2.71
N ASN A 238 -0.51 -3.38 -3.70
CA ASN A 238 -0.58 -1.92 -3.79
C ASN A 238 -1.57 -1.28 -2.83
N LYS A 239 -2.38 -2.06 -2.10
CA LYS A 239 -3.11 -1.56 -0.91
C LYS A 239 -2.15 -0.90 0.10
N CYS A 240 -0.96 -1.49 0.29
CA CYS A 240 0.09 -0.96 1.16
C CYS A 240 1.15 -0.17 0.39
N HIS A 241 1.63 -0.73 -0.72
CA HIS A 241 2.82 -0.22 -1.41
C HIS A 241 2.57 0.95 -2.34
N GLN A 242 1.30 1.21 -2.74
CA GLN A 242 0.93 2.34 -3.60
C GLN A 242 1.74 2.42 -4.91
N GLY A 243 2.12 1.24 -5.44
CA GLY A 243 2.95 1.06 -6.62
C GLY A 243 4.32 0.45 -6.28
N LEU A 244 4.49 -0.85 -6.52
CA LEU A 244 5.78 -1.51 -6.44
C LEU A 244 6.78 -0.93 -7.47
N ALA A 245 8.02 -0.75 -7.05
CA ALA A 245 9.08 -0.17 -7.87
C ALA A 245 10.46 -0.72 -7.45
N LEU A 246 10.77 -1.96 -7.85
CA LEU A 246 12.00 -2.64 -7.46
C LEU A 246 13.07 -2.56 -8.56
N HIS A 247 14.33 -2.81 -8.16
CA HIS A 247 15.49 -2.84 -9.07
C HIS A 247 15.70 -1.57 -9.90
N GLY A 248 15.70 -0.41 -9.24
CA GLY A 248 15.83 0.90 -9.90
C GLY A 248 14.50 1.47 -10.38
N GLY A 249 13.37 0.85 -10.01
CA GLY A 249 12.01 1.31 -10.32
C GLY A 249 11.39 0.64 -11.54
N HIS A 250 12.17 -0.13 -12.30
CA HIS A 250 11.77 -0.70 -13.57
C HIS A 250 10.84 -1.92 -13.45
N ARG A 251 10.79 -2.59 -12.29
CA ARG A 251 10.07 -3.86 -12.10
C ARG A 251 8.97 -3.66 -11.07
N LYS A 252 7.73 -3.78 -11.52
CA LYS A 252 6.53 -3.37 -10.80
C LYS A 252 5.51 -4.51 -10.69
N ASP A 253 5.38 -5.31 -11.74
CA ASP A 253 4.30 -6.29 -11.84
C ASP A 253 4.73 -7.64 -11.25
N VAL A 254 3.87 -8.24 -10.43
CA VAL A 254 4.12 -9.54 -9.81
C VAL A 254 4.31 -10.63 -10.87
N ALA A 255 3.57 -10.56 -11.97
CA ALA A 255 3.70 -11.50 -13.09
C ALA A 255 5.10 -11.47 -13.70
N LEU A 256 5.74 -10.29 -13.80
CA LEU A 256 7.14 -10.17 -14.16
C LEU A 256 8.05 -10.76 -13.08
N CYS A 257 7.83 -10.42 -11.80
CA CYS A 257 8.68 -10.84 -10.68
C CYS A 257 8.89 -12.36 -10.64
N ILE A 258 7.80 -13.13 -10.76
CA ILE A 258 7.83 -14.59 -10.61
C ILE A 258 8.55 -15.31 -11.76
N THR A 259 8.84 -14.64 -12.88
CA THR A 259 9.69 -15.21 -13.94
C THR A 259 11.16 -15.26 -13.55
N CYS A 260 11.59 -14.44 -12.58
CA CYS A 260 12.96 -14.41 -12.07
C CYS A 260 13.09 -14.95 -10.63
N HIS A 261 12.12 -14.58 -9.78
CA HIS A 261 12.06 -14.96 -8.37
C HIS A 261 11.42 -16.33 -8.22
N SER A 262 12.14 -17.35 -8.68
CA SER A 262 11.76 -18.75 -8.56
C SER A 262 12.78 -19.53 -7.72
N PRO A 263 12.50 -20.79 -7.35
CA PRO A 263 13.42 -21.63 -6.58
C PRO A 263 14.78 -21.87 -7.22
N GLN A 264 14.94 -21.59 -8.52
CA GLN A 264 16.24 -21.69 -9.19
C GLN A 264 17.21 -20.57 -8.76
N SER A 265 16.70 -19.47 -8.20
CA SER A 265 17.49 -18.28 -7.89
C SER A 265 17.80 -18.20 -6.39
N VAL A 266 19.09 -18.11 -6.07
CA VAL A 266 19.64 -17.99 -4.72
C VAL A 266 20.64 -16.85 -4.67
N ASP A 267 20.65 -16.07 -3.59
CA ASP A 267 21.69 -15.10 -3.29
C ASP A 267 22.99 -15.82 -2.89
N PRO A 268 24.06 -15.78 -3.70
CA PRO A 268 25.32 -16.49 -3.39
C PRO A 268 26.07 -15.90 -2.18
N ASP A 269 25.77 -14.67 -1.77
CA ASP A 269 26.43 -14.02 -0.64
C ASP A 269 25.88 -14.54 0.70
N THR A 270 24.57 -14.74 0.80
CA THR A 270 23.89 -15.17 2.04
C THR A 270 23.45 -16.63 2.02
N GLY A 271 23.31 -17.22 0.84
CA GLY A 271 22.66 -18.52 0.64
C GLY A 271 21.13 -18.47 0.73
N ASN A 272 20.54 -17.28 0.96
CA ASN A 272 19.09 -17.14 0.98
C ASN A 272 18.50 -17.29 -0.42
N THR A 273 17.43 -18.06 -0.55
CA THR A 273 16.67 -18.12 -1.79
C THR A 273 15.95 -16.78 -2.03
N VAL A 274 15.86 -16.38 -3.29
CA VAL A 274 15.02 -15.26 -3.73
C VAL A 274 13.74 -15.73 -4.42
N ASP A 275 13.34 -16.99 -4.18
CA ASP A 275 12.02 -17.50 -4.57
C ASP A 275 10.91 -16.61 -4.00
N MET A 276 9.99 -16.15 -4.84
CA MET A 276 8.95 -15.19 -4.47
C MET A 276 8.16 -15.65 -3.24
N SER A 277 7.81 -16.94 -3.18
CA SER A 277 7.02 -17.50 -2.08
C SER A 277 7.75 -17.53 -0.74
N VAL A 278 9.08 -17.64 -0.74
CA VAL A 278 9.88 -17.65 0.50
C VAL A 278 10.29 -16.23 0.88
N MET A 279 10.82 -15.50 -0.10
CA MET A 279 11.35 -14.15 0.09
C MET A 279 10.29 -13.19 0.62
N ILE A 280 9.11 -13.15 -0.01
CA ILE A 280 8.05 -12.21 0.40
C ILE A 280 7.52 -12.54 1.79
N HIS A 281 7.31 -13.82 2.13
CA HIS A 281 6.91 -14.20 3.48
C HIS A 281 7.95 -13.79 4.53
N LYS A 282 9.25 -14.04 4.27
CA LYS A 282 10.30 -13.65 5.21
C LYS A 282 10.47 -12.14 5.34
N ILE A 283 10.40 -11.38 4.26
CA ILE A 283 10.43 -9.90 4.29
C ILE A 283 9.31 -9.38 5.19
N HIS A 284 8.08 -9.86 5.01
CA HIS A 284 6.93 -9.33 5.75
C HIS A 284 6.85 -9.86 7.18
N MET A 285 7.37 -11.07 7.45
CA MET A 285 7.56 -11.54 8.82
C MET A 285 8.61 -10.70 9.55
N GLY A 286 9.70 -10.30 8.89
CA GLY A 286 10.71 -9.38 9.40
C GLY A 286 11.10 -9.66 10.85
N ALA A 287 10.86 -8.69 11.74
CA ALA A 287 11.16 -8.78 13.17
C ALA A 287 10.43 -9.93 13.92
N ASP A 288 9.31 -10.40 13.37
CA ASP A 288 8.53 -11.52 13.92
C ASP A 288 9.04 -12.91 13.46
N LEU A 289 10.06 -12.97 12.59
CA LEU A 289 10.68 -14.24 12.22
C LEU A 289 11.33 -14.90 13.45
N PRO A 290 11.06 -16.18 13.72
CA PRO A 290 11.73 -16.91 14.80
C PRO A 290 13.26 -16.95 14.65
N SER A 291 13.81 -16.91 13.43
CA SER A 291 15.26 -16.75 13.23
C SER A 291 15.78 -15.39 13.67
N VAL A 292 15.08 -14.30 13.32
CA VAL A 292 15.45 -12.92 13.65
C VAL A 292 15.38 -12.69 15.15
N GLN A 293 14.32 -13.18 15.80
CA GLN A 293 14.19 -13.14 17.26
C GLN A 293 15.30 -13.92 17.99
N ALA A 294 15.89 -14.92 17.33
CA ALA A 294 17.04 -15.66 17.83
C ALA A 294 18.40 -14.99 17.49
N GLY A 295 18.39 -13.81 16.88
CA GLY A 295 19.57 -13.01 16.55
C GLY A 295 20.19 -13.30 15.17
N GLU A 296 19.50 -14.04 14.30
CA GLU A 296 19.94 -14.27 12.91
C GLU A 296 19.24 -13.30 11.96
N PRO A 297 19.96 -12.33 11.36
CA PRO A 297 19.33 -11.35 10.48
C PRO A 297 18.85 -11.98 9.18
N TYR A 298 17.77 -11.45 8.61
CA TYR A 298 17.30 -11.83 7.28
C TYR A 298 17.72 -10.80 6.24
N GLN A 299 18.79 -11.11 5.52
CA GLN A 299 19.44 -10.22 4.56
C GLN A 299 19.46 -10.79 3.15
N ILE A 300 19.36 -9.90 2.16
CA ILE A 300 19.63 -10.19 0.74
C ILE A 300 20.68 -9.20 0.23
N ILE A 301 21.77 -9.71 -0.34
CA ILE A 301 22.83 -8.86 -0.90
C ILE A 301 22.49 -8.51 -2.35
N GLY A 302 22.31 -7.22 -2.57
CA GLY A 302 21.80 -6.67 -3.82
C GLY A 302 22.87 -6.09 -4.74
N PHE A 303 22.42 -5.16 -5.58
CA PHE A 303 23.25 -4.49 -6.57
C PHE A 303 24.45 -3.79 -5.93
N ARG A 304 25.65 -4.00 -6.48
CA ARG A 304 26.91 -3.45 -5.94
C ARG A 304 27.15 -3.81 -4.47
N GLN A 305 26.72 -5.00 -4.04
CA GLN A 305 26.92 -5.51 -2.68
C GLN A 305 26.20 -4.67 -1.61
N SER A 306 25.11 -4.00 -1.98
CA SER A 306 24.22 -3.35 -1.02
C SER A 306 23.57 -4.40 -0.11
N VAL A 307 23.70 -4.23 1.20
CA VAL A 307 23.00 -5.08 2.18
C VAL A 307 21.56 -4.58 2.29
N ASN A 308 20.60 -5.43 1.94
CA ASN A 308 19.18 -5.17 2.23
C ASN A 308 18.80 -6.05 3.42
N ASP A 309 18.68 -5.42 4.60
CA ASP A 309 18.29 -6.09 5.84
C ASP A 309 16.79 -5.88 6.09
N TYR A 310 16.06 -6.97 6.24
CA TYR A 310 14.62 -6.96 6.48
C TYR A 310 14.28 -7.34 7.93
N SER A 311 15.28 -7.45 8.81
CA SER A 311 15.10 -7.87 10.20
C SER A 311 14.26 -6.88 11.01
N ASP A 312 14.22 -5.61 10.61
CA ASP A 312 13.47 -4.55 11.30
C ASP A 312 12.13 -4.23 10.60
N VAL A 313 11.74 -5.03 9.60
CA VAL A 313 10.43 -4.87 8.96
C VAL A 313 9.33 -5.31 9.92
N HIS A 314 8.37 -4.41 10.13
CA HIS A 314 7.16 -4.67 10.91
C HIS A 314 5.93 -4.64 10.01
N PHE A 315 5.22 -5.77 9.93
CA PHE A 315 3.97 -5.82 9.18
C PHE A 315 2.87 -5.04 9.92
N PRO A 316 2.18 -4.07 9.27
CA PRO A 316 1.23 -3.18 9.95
C PRO A 316 -0.07 -3.87 10.40
N GLY A 317 -0.39 -5.04 9.83
CA GLY A 317 -1.59 -5.82 10.14
C GLY A 317 -1.32 -7.10 10.92
N LYS A 318 -2.30 -8.01 10.93
CA LYS A 318 -2.09 -9.36 11.50
C LYS A 318 -1.60 -10.29 10.39
N MET A 319 -0.34 -10.76 10.48
CA MET A 319 0.27 -11.64 9.48
C MET A 319 -0.58 -12.87 9.11
N ALA A 320 -1.30 -13.42 10.10
CA ALA A 320 -2.14 -14.59 9.90
C ALA A 320 -3.40 -14.33 9.03
N ARG A 321 -3.68 -13.06 8.66
CA ARG A 321 -4.69 -12.71 7.66
C ARG A 321 -4.14 -12.88 6.25
N CYS A 322 -4.06 -14.13 5.81
CA CYS A 322 -3.51 -14.49 4.51
C CYS A 322 -4.21 -13.78 3.34
N GLY A 323 -5.52 -13.53 3.48
CA GLY A 323 -6.33 -12.80 2.50
C GLY A 323 -5.89 -11.36 2.25
N THR A 324 -4.96 -10.80 3.04
CA THR A 324 -4.36 -9.49 2.76
C THR A 324 -3.58 -9.51 1.44
N CYS A 325 -2.87 -10.60 1.15
CA CYS A 325 -2.07 -10.76 -0.07
C CYS A 325 -2.67 -11.80 -1.02
N HIS A 326 -3.25 -12.87 -0.49
CA HIS A 326 -3.81 -13.97 -1.27
C HIS A 326 -5.22 -13.67 -1.75
N GLU A 327 -5.29 -12.77 -2.72
CA GLU A 327 -6.49 -12.40 -3.48
C GLU A 327 -6.19 -12.65 -4.96
N GLY A 328 -6.95 -13.56 -5.60
CA GLY A 328 -6.73 -13.92 -7.00
C GLY A 328 -7.42 -15.25 -7.37
N PRO A 329 -7.52 -15.57 -8.66
CA PRO A 329 -8.24 -16.76 -9.14
C PRO A 329 -7.69 -18.07 -8.56
N ASN A 330 -6.37 -18.14 -8.37
CA ASN A 330 -5.68 -19.33 -7.85
C ASN A 330 -5.18 -19.16 -6.40
N ALA A 331 -5.63 -18.13 -5.67
CA ALA A 331 -5.17 -17.86 -4.30
C ALA A 331 -5.33 -19.06 -3.34
N ASN A 332 -6.38 -19.87 -3.53
CA ASN A 332 -6.65 -21.04 -2.68
C ASN A 332 -5.54 -22.13 -2.75
N VAL A 333 -4.69 -22.11 -3.77
CA VAL A 333 -3.51 -23.00 -3.84
C VAL A 333 -2.62 -22.80 -2.61
N ALA A 334 -2.46 -21.57 -2.13
CA ALA A 334 -1.63 -21.27 -0.95
C ALA A 334 -2.09 -22.01 0.31
N PHE A 335 -3.38 -22.38 0.38
CA PHE A 335 -3.98 -23.01 1.56
C PHE A 335 -4.26 -24.50 1.37
N SER A 336 -4.52 -24.91 0.13
CA SER A 336 -4.82 -26.31 -0.21
C SER A 336 -3.57 -27.16 -0.47
N ARG A 337 -2.40 -26.52 -0.65
CA ARG A 337 -1.13 -27.17 -0.98
C ARG A 337 0.00 -26.68 -0.09
N PRO A 338 0.00 -27.04 1.21
CA PRO A 338 1.11 -26.75 2.10
C PRO A 338 2.40 -27.40 1.57
N THR A 339 3.47 -26.60 1.47
CA THR A 339 4.81 -27.05 1.06
C THR A 339 5.81 -26.71 2.14
N PHE A 340 6.93 -27.41 2.20
CA PHE A 340 7.98 -27.05 3.16
C PHE A 340 8.47 -25.62 2.93
N LYS A 341 8.69 -25.23 1.67
CA LYS A 341 9.20 -23.89 1.32
C LYS A 341 8.28 -22.77 1.80
N ALA A 342 7.00 -22.84 1.49
CA ALA A 342 6.07 -21.78 1.85
C ALA A 342 5.83 -21.71 3.38
N CYS A 343 5.63 -22.86 4.03
CA CYS A 343 5.32 -22.90 5.46
C CYS A 343 6.53 -22.53 6.33
N LEU A 344 7.71 -23.03 5.99
CA LEU A 344 8.95 -22.75 6.72
C LEU A 344 9.52 -21.36 6.41
N ALA A 345 8.93 -20.61 5.49
CA ALA A 345 9.29 -19.21 5.30
C ALA A 345 8.90 -18.36 6.54
N CYS A 346 7.76 -18.64 7.16
CA CYS A 346 7.33 -18.00 8.41
C CYS A 346 7.68 -18.85 9.64
N HIS A 347 7.58 -20.17 9.54
CA HIS A 347 7.86 -21.11 10.64
C HIS A 347 9.32 -21.61 10.60
N ASP A 348 10.27 -20.70 10.40
CA ASP A 348 11.63 -21.01 9.97
C ASP A 348 12.55 -21.65 11.02
N ARG A 349 12.07 -21.82 12.26
CA ARG A 349 12.71 -22.64 13.29
C ARG A 349 12.03 -24.00 13.50
N THR A 350 11.21 -24.44 12.56
CA THR A 350 10.60 -25.77 12.57
C THR A 350 11.40 -26.74 11.71
N SER A 351 11.79 -27.89 12.27
CA SER A 351 12.56 -28.92 11.57
C SER A 351 11.68 -30.09 11.15
N MET A 352 11.89 -30.59 9.92
CA MET A 352 11.34 -31.86 9.43
C MET A 352 12.29 -33.05 9.67
N GLU A 353 13.47 -32.80 10.24
CA GLU A 353 14.50 -33.80 10.51
C GLU A 353 14.60 -34.11 12.00
N ASN A 354 14.91 -35.37 12.33
CA ASN A 354 15.15 -35.86 13.69
C ASN A 354 16.53 -36.54 13.79
N PRO A 355 17.46 -36.08 14.66
CA PRO A 355 17.30 -34.96 15.59
C PRO A 355 17.15 -33.60 14.88
N PRO A 356 16.36 -32.66 15.43
CA PRO A 356 16.30 -31.32 14.86
C PRO A 356 17.67 -30.64 14.97
N PRO A 357 18.06 -29.82 13.97
CA PRO A 357 19.26 -29.00 14.07
C PRO A 357 19.25 -28.10 15.32
N ALA A 358 20.43 -27.65 15.75
CA ALA A 358 20.54 -26.75 16.89
C ALA A 358 19.73 -25.45 16.64
N GLY A 359 18.92 -25.04 17.62
CA GLY A 359 18.04 -23.87 17.51
C GLY A 359 16.69 -24.16 16.83
N PHE A 360 16.47 -25.37 16.31
CA PHE A 360 15.21 -25.76 15.69
C PHE A 360 14.36 -26.62 16.62
N THR A 361 13.04 -26.50 16.48
CA THR A 361 12.06 -27.36 17.13
C THR A 361 11.59 -28.40 16.13
N LEU A 362 11.66 -29.69 16.49
CA LEU A 362 11.10 -30.76 15.64
C LEU A 362 9.60 -30.53 15.44
N HIS A 363 9.14 -30.67 14.20
CA HIS A 363 7.73 -30.63 13.86
C HIS A 363 6.92 -31.58 14.76
N SER A 364 5.76 -31.14 15.23
CA SER A 364 5.00 -31.82 16.28
C SER A 364 4.57 -33.26 15.91
N ALA A 365 4.42 -33.55 14.62
CA ALA A 365 4.12 -34.89 14.12
C ALA A 365 5.36 -35.80 13.97
N GLY A 366 6.56 -35.30 14.30
CA GLY A 366 7.83 -35.98 14.07
C GLY A 366 8.46 -35.65 12.70
N PRO A 367 9.51 -36.38 12.30
CA PRO A 367 10.24 -36.10 11.07
C PRO A 367 9.40 -36.45 9.83
N MET A 368 9.55 -35.65 8.76
CA MET A 368 8.89 -35.84 7.48
C MET A 368 9.92 -35.83 6.35
N ALA A 369 9.87 -36.85 5.48
CA ALA A 369 10.82 -36.99 4.37
C ALA A 369 10.42 -36.15 3.14
N ASP A 370 9.13 -35.92 2.95
CA ASP A 370 8.56 -35.17 1.84
C ASP A 370 7.23 -34.50 2.23
N GLU A 371 6.71 -33.68 1.33
CA GLU A 371 5.50 -32.89 1.52
C GLU A 371 4.21 -33.57 1.04
N THR A 372 4.27 -34.85 0.61
CA THR A 372 3.13 -35.54 -0.03
C THR A 372 1.92 -35.70 0.90
N SER A 373 2.17 -35.75 2.21
CA SER A 373 1.15 -35.96 3.23
C SER A 373 0.74 -34.67 3.95
N CYS A 374 1.34 -33.52 3.63
CA CYS A 374 1.08 -32.28 4.36
C CYS A 374 -0.39 -31.89 4.31
N ALA A 375 -1.04 -31.96 3.14
CA ALA A 375 -2.46 -31.61 2.97
C ALA A 375 -3.44 -32.55 3.71
N ILE A 376 -3.00 -33.74 4.11
CA ILE A 376 -3.83 -34.69 4.88
C ILE A 376 -4.00 -34.16 6.32
N CYS A 377 -2.91 -33.68 6.91
CA CYS A 377 -2.90 -33.12 8.27
C CYS A 377 -3.31 -31.64 8.28
N HIS A 378 -2.84 -30.90 7.28
CA HIS A 378 -3.07 -29.47 7.05
C HIS A 378 -3.93 -29.24 5.79
N PRO A 379 -5.20 -29.67 5.78
CA PRO A 379 -6.10 -29.29 4.71
C PRO A 379 -6.35 -27.78 4.77
N THR A 380 -7.00 -27.21 3.74
CA THR A 380 -7.40 -25.79 3.75
C THR A 380 -8.15 -25.42 5.03
N SER A 381 -9.13 -26.25 5.43
CA SER A 381 -9.95 -26.06 6.62
C SER A 381 -10.59 -27.38 7.06
N GLY A 382 -11.30 -27.38 8.21
CA GLY A 382 -12.07 -28.50 8.73
C GLY A 382 -11.24 -29.51 9.53
N SER A 383 -10.03 -29.16 9.97
CA SER A 383 -9.20 -30.01 10.83
C SER A 383 -8.58 -29.21 11.97
N ILE A 384 -8.10 -29.89 13.02
CA ILE A 384 -7.41 -29.24 14.14
C ILE A 384 -6.14 -28.49 13.73
N ALA A 385 -5.60 -28.80 12.55
CA ALA A 385 -4.40 -28.22 11.96
C ALA A 385 -4.65 -27.69 10.54
N GLY A 386 -5.92 -27.46 10.16
CA GLY A 386 -6.27 -26.87 8.88
C GLY A 386 -5.64 -25.50 8.73
N VAL A 387 -5.08 -25.19 7.56
CA VAL A 387 -4.25 -23.99 7.35
C VAL A 387 -5.04 -22.73 7.72
N LEU A 388 -6.24 -22.54 7.16
CA LEU A 388 -7.04 -21.37 7.50
C LEU A 388 -7.58 -21.44 8.93
N ASP A 389 -7.84 -22.63 9.47
CA ASP A 389 -8.37 -22.79 10.83
C ASP A 389 -7.36 -22.36 11.91
N VAL A 390 -6.06 -22.57 11.67
CA VAL A 390 -5.00 -22.20 12.63
C VAL A 390 -4.50 -20.78 12.44
N HIS A 391 -4.59 -20.23 11.23
CA HIS A 391 -4.23 -18.84 10.94
C HIS A 391 -5.42 -17.88 11.13
N SER A 392 -6.66 -18.37 11.20
CA SER A 392 -7.87 -17.57 11.47
C SER A 392 -8.43 -17.80 12.87
N LYS A 393 -7.57 -17.83 13.90
CA LYS A 393 -7.99 -18.01 15.30
C LYS A 393 -8.23 -16.68 16.02
N GLY A 394 -8.95 -16.75 17.15
CA GLY A 394 -9.24 -15.59 17.98
C GLY A 394 -10.02 -14.53 17.20
N LEU A 395 -9.48 -13.32 17.09
CA LEU A 395 -10.10 -12.19 16.39
C LEU A 395 -10.32 -12.42 14.90
N LEU A 396 -9.61 -13.39 14.31
CA LEU A 396 -9.70 -13.70 12.90
C LEU A 396 -10.75 -14.79 12.60
N SER A 397 -11.31 -15.41 13.63
CA SER A 397 -12.29 -16.48 13.45
C SER A 397 -13.59 -15.93 12.87
N ALA A 398 -14.16 -16.65 11.90
CA ALA A 398 -15.51 -16.37 11.39
C ALA A 398 -16.60 -16.51 12.47
N THR A 399 -16.29 -17.18 13.59
CA THR A 399 -17.17 -17.30 14.77
C THR A 399 -16.71 -16.42 15.93
N ALA A 400 -15.80 -15.47 15.70
CA ALA A 400 -15.39 -14.53 16.73
C ALA A 400 -16.60 -13.68 17.16
N PRO A 401 -16.90 -13.57 18.47
CA PRO A 401 -17.96 -12.71 18.94
C PRO A 401 -17.85 -11.28 18.40
N GLN A 402 -18.91 -10.79 17.80
CA GLN A 402 -19.00 -9.42 17.29
C GLN A 402 -19.77 -8.56 18.26
N VAL A 403 -19.06 -7.85 19.14
CA VAL A 403 -19.67 -6.88 20.06
C VAL A 403 -19.91 -5.58 19.31
N ALA A 404 -21.13 -5.07 19.36
CA ALA A 404 -21.47 -3.78 18.78
C ALA A 404 -22.35 -2.97 19.73
N PHE A 405 -22.23 -1.66 19.60
CA PHE A 405 -22.91 -0.67 20.42
C PHE A 405 -23.57 0.37 19.52
N GLN A 406 -24.68 0.93 19.98
CA GLN A 406 -25.30 2.09 19.34
C GLN A 406 -25.77 3.07 20.40
N ILE A 407 -25.31 4.32 20.35
CA ILE A 407 -25.88 5.39 21.17
C ILE A 407 -27.18 5.84 20.51
N LEU A 408 -28.28 5.75 21.23
CA LEU A 408 -29.63 6.07 20.76
C LEU A 408 -30.01 7.51 21.10
N GLU A 409 -29.59 7.99 22.29
CA GLU A 409 -29.99 9.30 22.79
C GLU A 409 -29.02 9.80 23.87
N ILE A 410 -28.80 11.11 23.92
CA ILE A 410 -28.05 11.78 24.99
C ILE A 410 -28.88 12.96 25.50
N THR A 411 -29.18 12.97 26.79
CA THR A 411 -29.95 14.04 27.45
C THR A 411 -29.16 14.63 28.62
N ASN A 412 -29.65 15.74 29.21
CA ASN A 412 -28.99 16.48 30.28
C ASN A 412 -27.58 16.99 29.88
N THR A 413 -27.52 17.66 28.74
CA THR A 413 -26.25 18.06 28.09
C THR A 413 -25.87 19.52 28.30
N ALA A 414 -26.60 20.29 29.11
CA ALA A 414 -26.23 21.69 29.35
C ALA A 414 -24.97 21.80 30.25
N PRO A 415 -24.26 22.94 30.23
CA PRO A 415 -23.10 23.15 31.10
C PRO A 415 -23.41 22.87 32.58
N GLY A 416 -22.51 22.15 33.25
CA GLY A 416 -22.67 21.71 34.64
C GLY A 416 -23.63 20.53 34.87
N GLN A 417 -24.31 20.04 33.83
CA GLN A 417 -25.20 18.88 33.96
C GLN A 417 -24.44 17.56 33.82
N THR A 418 -25.01 16.50 34.41
CA THR A 418 -24.57 15.12 34.23
C THR A 418 -25.36 14.45 33.11
N PRO A 419 -24.73 14.09 31.99
CA PRO A 419 -25.44 13.48 30.87
C PRO A 419 -26.10 12.16 31.23
N THR A 420 -27.18 11.83 30.54
CA THR A 420 -27.80 10.50 30.54
C THR A 420 -27.76 9.96 29.12
N VAL A 421 -27.12 8.79 28.94
CA VAL A 421 -26.88 8.17 27.64
C VAL A 421 -27.74 6.92 27.52
N ARG A 422 -28.64 6.89 26.53
CA ARG A 422 -29.38 5.69 26.14
C ARG A 422 -28.65 5.02 24.99
N PHE A 423 -28.43 3.70 25.10
CA PHE A 423 -27.70 2.93 24.10
C PHE A 423 -28.22 1.50 24.00
N SER A 424 -27.96 0.84 22.88
CA SER A 424 -28.18 -0.59 22.70
C SER A 424 -26.85 -1.36 22.64
N VAL A 425 -26.90 -2.63 23.04
CA VAL A 425 -25.79 -3.57 22.95
C VAL A 425 -26.23 -4.80 22.18
N THR A 426 -25.44 -5.21 21.20
CA THR A 426 -25.61 -6.48 20.49
C THR A 426 -24.33 -7.30 20.52
N VAL A 427 -24.50 -8.63 20.54
CA VAL A 427 -23.41 -9.59 20.31
C VAL A 427 -23.85 -10.50 19.18
N ASP A 428 -23.04 -10.64 18.14
CA ASP A 428 -23.34 -11.42 16.93
C ASP A 428 -24.64 -10.97 16.24
N GLY A 429 -24.88 -9.65 16.24
CA GLY A 429 -26.08 -9.04 15.67
C GLY A 429 -27.37 -9.26 16.49
N LEU A 430 -27.30 -9.94 17.63
CA LEU A 430 -28.44 -10.20 18.50
C LEU A 430 -28.41 -9.28 19.74
N PRO A 431 -29.57 -8.78 20.20
CA PRO A 431 -29.68 -8.04 21.45
C PRO A 431 -29.02 -8.74 22.63
N ARG A 432 -28.25 -7.99 23.42
CA ARG A 432 -27.53 -8.50 24.59
C ARG A 432 -28.03 -7.84 25.87
N ASP A 433 -28.62 -8.64 26.77
CA ASP A 433 -28.91 -8.18 28.12
C ASP A 433 -27.64 -8.15 28.99
N ILE A 434 -27.02 -6.97 29.10
CA ILE A 434 -25.80 -6.78 29.91
C ILE A 434 -26.08 -6.67 31.42
N SER A 435 -27.34 -6.64 31.86
CA SER A 435 -27.66 -6.64 33.30
C SER A 435 -27.54 -8.03 33.91
N THR A 436 -27.85 -9.08 33.14
CA THR A 436 -27.73 -10.47 33.54
C THR A 436 -26.47 -11.14 33.01
N THR A 437 -26.01 -10.73 31.82
CA THR A 437 -24.81 -11.27 31.19
C THR A 437 -23.83 -10.14 30.81
N PRO A 438 -23.14 -9.56 31.82
CA PRO A 438 -22.35 -8.34 31.65
C PRO A 438 -21.16 -8.53 30.70
N LEU A 439 -20.66 -7.41 30.17
CA LEU A 439 -19.41 -7.35 29.42
C LEU A 439 -18.23 -7.34 30.40
N THR A 440 -17.06 -7.75 29.93
CA THR A 440 -15.83 -7.70 30.74
C THR A 440 -15.44 -6.26 31.05
N THR A 441 -15.63 -5.35 30.08
CA THR A 441 -15.54 -3.91 30.29
C THR A 441 -16.49 -3.20 29.33
N LEU A 442 -17.09 -2.12 29.82
CA LEU A 442 -17.84 -1.15 29.02
C LEU A 442 -17.53 0.25 29.56
N ARG A 443 -17.11 1.16 28.69
CA ARG A 443 -16.72 2.53 29.02
C ARG A 443 -17.43 3.51 28.10
N LEU A 444 -17.79 4.65 28.66
CA LEU A 444 -18.25 5.83 27.95
C LEU A 444 -17.15 6.88 27.99
N THR A 445 -16.83 7.46 26.84
CA THR A 445 -15.98 8.65 26.73
C THR A 445 -16.82 9.80 26.22
N LEU A 446 -16.78 10.92 26.93
CA LEU A 446 -17.32 12.19 26.49
C LEU A 446 -16.16 13.14 26.23
N TYR A 447 -16.19 13.86 25.11
CA TYR A 447 -15.06 14.69 24.70
C TYR A 447 -15.49 15.84 23.81
N GLY A 448 -14.69 16.90 23.79
CA GLY A 448 -14.93 18.07 22.96
C GLY A 448 -14.15 19.31 23.42
N PRO A 449 -14.52 20.50 22.93
CA PRO A 449 -15.57 20.76 21.95
C PRO A 449 -15.27 20.13 20.57
N ASN A 450 -16.28 19.97 19.72
CA ASN A 450 -16.14 19.37 18.38
C ASN A 450 -15.46 20.32 17.37
N SER A 451 -15.29 21.60 17.71
CA SER A 451 -14.44 22.53 16.95
C SER A 451 -12.99 22.05 16.99
N ASP A 452 -12.46 21.75 18.17
CA ASP A 452 -11.27 20.92 18.33
C ASP A 452 -11.24 20.39 19.76
N VAL A 453 -10.85 19.12 19.91
CA VAL A 453 -10.99 18.43 21.19
C VAL A 453 -9.99 19.05 22.17
N ALA A 454 -10.48 19.68 23.22
CA ALA A 454 -9.64 20.29 24.25
C ALA A 454 -9.53 19.40 25.49
N SER A 455 -10.56 18.59 25.74
CA SER A 455 -10.64 17.72 26.91
C SER A 455 -11.54 16.53 26.64
N TYR A 456 -11.34 15.50 27.46
CA TYR A 456 -12.19 14.31 27.52
C TYR A 456 -12.31 13.83 28.95
N TRP A 457 -13.36 13.06 29.21
CA TRP A 457 -13.54 12.36 30.47
C TRP A 457 -14.22 11.03 30.21
N GLN A 458 -13.84 10.03 31.03
CA GLN A 458 -14.30 8.67 30.86
C GLN A 458 -15.08 8.20 32.09
N ALA A 459 -16.11 7.41 31.86
CA ALA A 459 -16.86 6.72 32.90
C ALA A 459 -16.93 5.22 32.59
N THR A 460 -16.48 4.39 33.53
CA THR A 460 -16.61 2.94 33.42
C THR A 460 -18.04 2.54 33.79
N ILE A 461 -18.79 2.00 32.82
CA ILE A 461 -20.16 1.49 33.00
C ILE A 461 -20.13 0.08 33.61
N GLN A 462 -19.29 -0.80 33.07
CA GLN A 462 -19.08 -2.17 33.56
C GLN A 462 -17.60 -2.51 33.62
N GLY A 463 -17.19 -3.33 34.59
CA GLY A 463 -15.80 -3.73 34.83
C GLY A 463 -15.21 -3.10 36.11
N GLY A 464 -13.90 -3.26 36.29
CA GLY A 464 -13.19 -2.70 37.44
C GLY A 464 -13.29 -1.18 37.50
N GLY A 465 -13.70 -0.64 38.66
CA GLY A 465 -13.88 0.81 38.84
C GLY A 465 -15.17 1.37 38.22
N ALA A 466 -16.20 0.55 38.02
CA ALA A 466 -17.50 1.01 37.52
C ALA A 466 -18.13 2.07 38.44
N THR A 467 -18.67 3.12 37.83
CA THR A 467 -19.31 4.27 38.50
C THR A 467 -20.61 4.66 37.77
N GLY A 468 -21.35 5.63 38.30
CA GLY A 468 -22.62 6.07 37.70
C GLY A 468 -23.77 5.11 37.97
N THR A 469 -24.82 5.16 37.14
CA THR A 469 -26.01 4.29 37.31
C THR A 469 -26.49 3.75 35.98
N LEU A 470 -26.37 2.43 35.79
CA LEU A 470 -26.89 1.71 34.64
C LEU A 470 -28.30 1.17 34.93
N THR A 471 -29.25 1.45 34.05
CA THR A 471 -30.66 1.01 34.16
C THR A 471 -31.08 0.32 32.86
N ALA A 472 -31.70 -0.85 32.95
CA ALA A 472 -32.32 -1.49 31.78
C ALA A 472 -33.57 -0.71 31.35
N VAL A 473 -33.64 -0.34 30.07
CA VAL A 473 -34.82 0.30 29.46
C VAL A 473 -35.69 -0.77 28.81
N ASP A 474 -35.08 -1.59 27.94
CA ASP A 474 -35.65 -2.81 27.40
C ASP A 474 -34.52 -3.85 27.26
N ALA A 475 -34.32 -4.64 28.31
CA ALA A 475 -33.28 -5.66 28.35
C ALA A 475 -33.43 -6.71 27.23
N ALA A 476 -34.66 -6.98 26.77
CA ALA A 476 -34.90 -7.95 25.70
C ALA A 476 -34.45 -7.42 24.33
N GLN A 477 -34.44 -6.10 24.15
CA GLN A 477 -33.85 -5.42 22.98
C GLN A 477 -32.41 -4.96 23.23
N GLY A 478 -31.82 -5.30 24.38
CA GLY A 478 -30.46 -4.89 24.73
C GLY A 478 -30.33 -3.37 24.93
N GLU A 479 -31.42 -2.66 25.26
CA GLU A 479 -31.42 -1.21 25.48
C GLU A 479 -31.25 -0.84 26.96
N PHE A 480 -30.31 0.08 27.20
CA PHE A 480 -29.93 0.54 28.52
C PHE A 480 -29.81 2.06 28.56
N SER A 481 -30.01 2.62 29.75
CA SER A 481 -29.78 4.02 30.06
C SER A 481 -28.70 4.12 31.14
N TYR A 482 -27.70 4.96 30.91
CA TYR A 482 -26.62 5.21 31.85
C TYR A 482 -26.60 6.67 32.27
N ALA A 483 -26.77 6.91 33.57
CA ALA A 483 -26.57 8.21 34.19
C ALA A 483 -25.10 8.37 34.57
N VAL A 484 -24.44 9.35 33.95
CA VAL A 484 -23.04 9.67 34.18
C VAL A 484 -22.84 10.18 35.62
N PRO A 485 -21.80 9.74 36.35
CA PRO A 485 -21.56 10.22 37.71
C PRO A 485 -21.24 11.71 37.74
N ALA A 486 -21.49 12.38 38.87
CA ALA A 486 -21.23 13.81 39.04
C ALA A 486 -19.77 14.22 38.77
N ALA A 487 -18.81 13.32 39.02
CA ALA A 487 -17.39 13.54 38.72
C ALA A 487 -17.08 13.66 37.22
N ALA A 488 -18.02 13.25 36.36
CA ALA A 488 -17.95 13.30 34.90
C ALA A 488 -19.05 14.22 34.31
N ALA A 489 -19.50 15.22 35.09
CA ALA A 489 -20.41 16.26 34.61
C ALA A 489 -19.74 17.12 33.52
N ILE A 490 -20.56 17.67 32.62
CA ILE A 490 -20.09 18.62 31.61
C ILE A 490 -19.54 19.86 32.34
N PRO A 491 -18.35 20.37 31.98
CA PRO A 491 -17.80 21.58 32.58
C PRO A 491 -18.79 22.76 32.51
N VAL A 492 -18.79 23.61 33.54
CA VAL A 492 -19.74 24.75 33.64
C VAL A 492 -19.48 25.83 32.60
N ASP A 493 -18.29 25.86 32.05
CA ASP A 493 -17.79 26.75 31.00
C ASP A 493 -17.77 26.09 29.61
N ALA A 494 -18.26 24.85 29.49
CA ALA A 494 -18.34 24.15 28.22
C ALA A 494 -19.23 24.90 27.21
N ALA A 495 -18.79 24.95 25.95
CA ALA A 495 -19.51 25.61 24.87
C ALA A 495 -19.42 24.81 23.56
N GLY A 496 -20.40 25.02 22.69
CA GLY A 496 -20.53 24.37 21.39
C GLY A 496 -21.20 23.00 21.47
N SER A 497 -20.67 22.08 20.67
CA SER A 497 -21.08 20.67 20.60
C SER A 497 -19.95 19.76 21.05
N TYR A 498 -20.31 18.63 21.63
CA TYR A 498 -19.40 17.59 22.13
C TYR A 498 -19.75 16.26 21.49
N SER A 499 -18.93 15.23 21.72
CA SER A 499 -19.16 13.89 21.20
C SER A 499 -19.08 12.86 22.32
N ALA A 500 -19.81 11.77 22.14
CA ALA A 500 -19.81 10.60 23.00
C ALA A 500 -19.42 9.35 22.20
N GLY A 501 -18.61 8.48 22.80
CA GLY A 501 -18.30 7.16 22.25
C GLY A 501 -18.35 6.08 23.32
N LEU A 502 -18.79 4.89 22.95
CA LEU A 502 -18.71 3.70 23.80
C LEU A 502 -17.60 2.79 23.27
N GLU A 503 -16.83 2.22 24.20
CA GLU A 503 -15.88 1.14 23.94
C GLU A 503 -16.08 0.03 24.98
N GLY A 504 -15.98 -1.22 24.56
CA GLY A 504 -16.17 -2.34 25.47
C GLY A 504 -15.83 -3.66 24.82
N TYR A 505 -15.68 -4.72 25.61
CA TYR A 505 -15.32 -6.02 25.09
C TYR A 505 -15.84 -7.16 25.96
N VAL A 506 -15.99 -8.32 25.33
CA VAL A 506 -16.11 -9.61 26.02
C VAL A 506 -14.77 -10.34 25.96
N GLN A 507 -14.41 -10.99 27.06
CA GLN A 507 -13.21 -11.80 27.16
C GLN A 507 -13.47 -12.94 28.12
N ASP A 508 -13.54 -14.15 27.58
CA ASP A 508 -13.52 -15.37 28.39
C ASP A 508 -12.13 -15.62 28.98
N ALA A 509 -12.04 -16.46 30.00
CA ALA A 509 -10.76 -16.79 30.63
C ALA A 509 -9.78 -17.38 29.59
N ASN A 510 -8.64 -16.70 29.42
CA ASN A 510 -7.59 -16.99 28.42
C ASN A 510 -7.97 -16.76 26.95
N ALA A 511 -9.07 -16.05 26.66
CA ALA A 511 -9.43 -15.64 25.31
C ALA A 511 -8.85 -14.26 24.94
N VAL A 512 -8.78 -13.98 23.64
CA VAL A 512 -8.55 -12.63 23.10
C VAL A 512 -9.71 -11.69 23.48
N ARG A 513 -9.51 -10.38 23.38
CA ARG A 513 -10.55 -9.38 23.66
C ARG A 513 -11.39 -9.15 22.42
N TYR A 514 -12.65 -9.58 22.44
CA TYR A 514 -13.59 -9.27 21.37
C TYR A 514 -14.23 -7.92 21.65
N ALA A 515 -13.63 -6.88 21.08
CA ALA A 515 -14.03 -5.50 21.33
C ALA A 515 -15.06 -4.98 20.33
N GLY A 516 -15.94 -4.13 20.83
CA GLY A 516 -16.85 -3.30 20.08
C GLY A 516 -16.61 -1.82 20.39
N TYR A 517 -17.07 -0.98 19.48
CA TYR A 517 -17.04 0.47 19.65
C TYR A 517 -18.22 1.11 18.91
N THR A 518 -18.46 2.40 19.16
CA THR A 518 -19.40 3.22 18.39
C THR A 518 -18.65 4.19 17.49
N GLU A 519 -19.22 4.54 16.34
CA GLU A 519 -18.94 5.84 15.74
C GLU A 519 -19.30 6.95 16.73
N PRO A 520 -18.47 8.00 16.88
CA PRO A 520 -18.79 9.08 17.81
C PRO A 520 -20.12 9.76 17.49
N VAL A 521 -20.98 9.91 18.50
CA VAL A 521 -22.26 10.60 18.37
C VAL A 521 -22.15 11.99 18.97
N ALA A 522 -22.42 13.00 18.14
CA ALA A 522 -22.41 14.40 18.56
C ALA A 522 -23.66 14.76 19.38
N PHE A 523 -23.50 15.63 20.38
CA PHE A 523 -24.58 16.24 21.13
C PHE A 523 -24.31 17.73 21.37
N ALA A 524 -25.38 18.52 21.43
CA ALA A 524 -25.28 19.95 21.68
C ALA A 524 -25.16 20.24 23.18
N VAL A 525 -24.21 21.12 23.54
CA VAL A 525 -24.09 21.66 24.91
C VAL A 525 -24.68 23.07 24.97
N THR A 526 -24.20 23.97 24.09
CA THR A 526 -24.78 25.31 23.93
C THR A 526 -25.24 25.61 22.50
N ASP A 527 -24.84 24.80 21.51
CA ASP A 527 -25.32 24.94 20.14
C ASP A 527 -26.82 24.65 20.04
N ALA A 528 -27.48 25.25 19.04
CA ALA A 528 -28.90 25.01 18.80
C ALA A 528 -29.19 23.58 18.33
N ALA A 529 -28.21 22.94 17.68
CA ALA A 529 -28.27 21.56 17.21
C ALA A 529 -26.86 20.93 17.31
N PRO A 530 -26.77 19.60 17.48
CA PRO A 530 -25.47 18.93 17.53
C PRO A 530 -24.66 19.14 16.24
N VAL A 531 -23.42 19.60 16.38
CA VAL A 531 -22.45 19.72 15.29
C VAL A 531 -21.40 18.64 15.46
N ALA A 532 -21.29 17.72 14.48
CA ALA A 532 -20.28 16.67 14.49
C ALA A 532 -18.87 17.24 14.31
N ARG A 533 -17.87 16.56 14.89
CA ARG A 533 -16.47 16.86 14.61
C ARG A 533 -16.16 16.53 13.15
N ARG A 534 -15.27 17.32 12.55
CA ARG A 534 -14.70 17.04 11.23
C ARG A 534 -14.13 15.63 11.11
N VAL A 535 -14.33 15.01 9.95
CA VAL A 535 -13.61 13.80 9.51
C VAL A 535 -12.46 14.25 8.62
N VAL A 536 -11.25 13.78 8.94
CA VAL A 536 -10.00 14.16 8.22
C VAL A 536 -9.37 12.95 7.55
N VAL A 537 -9.43 11.80 8.22
CA VAL A 537 -8.90 10.54 7.71
C VAL A 537 -10.01 9.52 7.57
N ASP A 538 -9.81 8.58 6.67
CA ASP A 538 -10.75 7.49 6.40
C ASP A 538 -10.26 6.19 7.04
N SER A 539 -11.12 5.53 7.82
CA SER A 539 -10.80 4.28 8.50
C SER A 539 -10.50 3.13 7.52
N ASP A 540 -11.17 3.11 6.37
CA ASP A 540 -10.96 2.06 5.36
C ASP A 540 -9.56 2.20 4.75
N LYS A 541 -9.11 3.43 4.51
CA LYS A 541 -7.73 3.71 4.06
C LYS A 541 -6.67 3.30 5.09
N CYS A 542 -6.95 3.45 6.39
CA CYS A 542 -6.06 2.89 7.41
C CYS A 542 -6.00 1.36 7.31
N ASN A 543 -7.14 0.72 7.06
CA ASN A 543 -7.27 -0.73 6.99
C ASN A 543 -6.79 -1.35 5.68
N ASP A 544 -6.55 -0.56 4.62
CA ASP A 544 -5.83 -1.03 3.43
C ASP A 544 -4.46 -1.63 3.82
N CYS A 545 -3.78 -1.01 4.80
CA CYS A 545 -2.51 -1.52 5.36
C CYS A 545 -2.69 -2.32 6.65
N HIS A 546 -3.43 -1.76 7.62
CA HIS A 546 -3.54 -2.36 8.94
C HIS A 546 -4.43 -3.60 8.96
N THR A 547 -5.23 -3.83 7.91
CA THR A 547 -6.23 -4.90 7.75
C THR A 547 -7.42 -4.80 8.73
N ASP A 548 -7.15 -4.42 9.98
CA ASP A 548 -8.06 -4.12 11.09
C ASP A 548 -7.22 -3.42 12.13
N LEU A 549 -7.13 -2.10 12.01
CA LEU A 549 -6.43 -1.23 12.94
C LEU A 549 -6.94 -1.53 14.35
N ALA A 550 -6.05 -2.01 15.21
CA ALA A 550 -6.43 -2.54 16.51
C ALA A 550 -5.37 -2.17 17.55
N LEU A 551 -5.62 -1.05 18.25
CA LEU A 551 -4.71 -0.50 19.24
C LEU A 551 -5.28 -0.67 20.66
N HIS A 552 -4.40 -0.53 21.66
CA HIS A 552 -4.75 -0.63 23.09
C HIS A 552 -5.38 -1.99 23.50
N GLY A 553 -4.80 -3.09 23.01
CA GLY A 553 -5.30 -4.44 23.29
C GLY A 553 -6.57 -4.75 22.52
N ASP A 554 -6.54 -4.43 21.22
CA ASP A 554 -7.57 -4.66 20.21
C ASP A 554 -8.92 -3.95 20.45
N GLN A 555 -8.94 -2.87 21.25
CA GLN A 555 -10.17 -2.15 21.61
C GLN A 555 -10.42 -0.89 20.77
N ARG A 556 -9.37 -0.21 20.32
CA ARG A 556 -9.49 1.10 19.65
C ARG A 556 -9.10 0.97 18.20
N LYS A 557 -10.12 1.11 17.35
CA LYS A 557 -10.05 0.81 15.92
C LYS A 557 -10.50 1.95 15.01
N ASN A 558 -11.00 3.04 15.59
CA ASN A 558 -11.59 4.15 14.86
C ASN A 558 -10.79 5.44 15.06
N PRO A 559 -10.10 5.97 14.03
CA PRO A 559 -9.34 7.22 14.14
C PRO A 559 -10.21 8.43 14.53
N ASN A 560 -11.48 8.47 14.15
CA ASN A 560 -12.41 9.53 14.54
C ASN A 560 -12.77 9.48 16.03
N TYR A 561 -12.54 8.35 16.69
CA TYR A 561 -12.67 8.21 18.14
C TYR A 561 -11.32 8.38 18.86
N CYS A 562 -10.20 8.01 18.24
CA CYS A 562 -8.85 8.18 18.79
C CYS A 562 -8.56 9.63 19.23
N VAL A 563 -9.06 10.63 18.49
CA VAL A 563 -8.92 12.06 18.80
C VAL A 563 -9.52 12.48 20.14
N ALA A 564 -10.38 11.66 20.75
CA ALA A 564 -10.90 11.94 22.10
C ALA A 564 -9.73 12.04 23.10
N CYS A 565 -8.82 11.05 23.05
CA CYS A 565 -7.66 10.99 23.94
C CYS A 565 -6.41 11.59 23.29
N HIS A 566 -6.22 11.37 21.99
CA HIS A 566 -5.09 11.88 21.20
C HIS A 566 -5.39 13.29 20.67
N ASN A 567 -5.60 14.21 21.61
CA ASN A 567 -5.97 15.60 21.34
C ASN A 567 -4.78 16.58 21.54
N PRO A 568 -4.88 17.84 21.09
CA PRO A 568 -3.77 18.79 21.13
C PRO A 568 -3.23 19.11 22.53
N ASN A 569 -4.02 18.91 23.58
CA ASN A 569 -3.65 19.23 24.96
C ASN A 569 -3.06 18.03 25.73
N ASN A 570 -2.94 16.86 25.09
CA ASN A 570 -2.47 15.65 25.74
C ASN A 570 -1.08 15.24 25.22
N ASP A 571 -0.14 15.10 26.14
CA ASP A 571 1.23 14.60 25.90
C ASP A 571 1.51 13.27 26.63
N ASN A 572 0.49 12.68 27.29
CA ASN A 572 0.51 11.33 27.86
C ASN A 572 1.63 11.10 28.88
N ASP A 573 1.83 12.07 29.79
CA ASP A 573 2.90 12.09 30.80
C ASP A 573 2.94 10.86 31.72
N GLU A 574 1.81 10.21 31.91
CA GLU A 574 1.63 8.96 32.65
C GLU A 574 2.39 7.75 32.08
N ARG A 575 2.89 7.85 30.84
CA ARG A 575 3.57 6.76 30.13
C ARG A 575 5.07 6.98 29.96
N PHE A 576 5.66 8.05 30.46
CA PHE A 576 7.09 8.32 30.27
C PHE A 576 7.89 8.09 31.53
N ALA A 577 9.16 7.69 31.36
CA ALA A 577 10.07 7.38 32.45
C ALA A 577 10.06 8.48 33.53
N ARG A 578 9.90 8.07 34.79
CA ARG A 578 9.76 8.98 35.94
C ARG A 578 10.94 8.85 36.87
N PHE A 579 12.11 9.27 36.40
CA PHE A 579 13.32 9.23 37.22
C PHE A 579 13.43 10.47 38.11
N GLU A 580 13.75 10.26 39.39
CA GLU A 580 14.14 11.35 40.27
C GLU A 580 15.32 12.16 39.71
N GLY A 581 15.31 13.49 39.92
CA GLY A 581 16.35 14.38 39.44
C GLY A 581 16.42 14.56 37.92
N SER A 582 15.48 14.00 37.16
CA SER A 582 15.42 14.14 35.70
C SER A 582 14.51 15.29 35.25
N THR A 583 14.75 15.77 34.03
CA THR A 583 13.87 16.70 33.31
C THR A 583 13.66 16.17 31.90
N VAL A 584 12.41 16.04 31.47
CA VAL A 584 12.06 15.40 30.20
C VAL A 584 11.05 16.27 29.45
N TRP A 585 11.26 16.45 28.15
CA TRP A 585 10.24 16.99 27.24
C TRP A 585 9.40 15.84 26.73
N MET A 586 8.10 15.88 26.99
CA MET A 586 7.20 14.85 26.46
C MET A 586 6.84 15.18 25.00
N PRO A 587 6.92 14.20 24.09
CA PRO A 587 6.35 14.34 22.76
C PRO A 587 4.82 14.40 22.88
N SER A 588 4.20 15.24 22.06
CA SER A 588 2.74 15.30 21.98
C SER A 588 2.19 13.97 21.45
N VAL A 589 1.07 13.51 22.01
CA VAL A 589 0.33 12.36 21.49
C VAL A 589 -0.88 12.80 20.67
N GLU A 590 -0.96 14.07 20.25
CA GLU A 590 -2.00 14.53 19.34
C GLU A 590 -2.01 13.66 18.07
N LEU A 591 -3.20 13.23 17.64
CA LEU A 591 -3.35 12.20 16.62
C LEU A 591 -2.59 12.52 15.32
N LYS A 592 -2.65 13.76 14.81
CA LYS A 592 -1.97 14.14 13.56
C LYS A 592 -0.44 14.04 13.71
N THR A 593 0.10 14.57 14.81
CA THR A 593 1.54 14.58 15.11
C THR A 593 2.04 13.16 15.30
N MET A 594 1.31 12.37 16.10
CA MET A 594 1.63 10.99 16.40
C MET A 594 1.62 10.11 15.15
N VAL A 595 0.50 10.12 14.39
CA VAL A 595 0.34 9.28 13.20
C VAL A 595 1.39 9.62 12.15
N HIS A 596 1.61 10.91 11.86
CA HIS A 596 2.64 11.32 10.90
C HIS A 596 4.04 10.84 11.32
N LYS A 597 4.42 11.03 12.60
CA LYS A 597 5.74 10.62 13.08
C LYS A 597 5.93 9.10 13.10
N ILE A 598 4.90 8.32 13.50
CA ILE A 598 4.95 6.86 13.45
C ILE A 598 5.24 6.39 12.01
N HIS A 599 4.54 6.95 11.02
CA HIS A 599 4.67 6.50 9.63
C HIS A 599 5.89 7.11 8.92
N MET A 600 6.44 8.24 9.38
CA MET A 600 7.77 8.65 8.96
C MET A 600 8.83 7.71 9.52
N GLY A 601 8.67 7.24 10.76
CA GLY A 601 9.50 6.20 11.37
C GLY A 601 10.98 6.48 11.16
N ALA A 602 11.70 5.57 10.51
CA ALA A 602 13.14 5.67 10.19
C ALA A 602 13.55 6.90 9.35
N GLU A 603 12.63 7.52 8.62
CA GLU A 603 12.88 8.70 7.79
C GLU A 603 12.84 10.03 8.58
N LEU A 604 12.47 10.01 9.86
CA LEU A 604 12.56 11.21 10.71
C LEU A 604 14.03 11.61 10.88
N THR A 605 14.31 12.92 10.80
CA THR A 605 15.66 13.44 11.07
C THR A 605 15.99 13.45 12.56
N LYS A 606 14.96 13.45 13.42
CA LYS A 606 15.08 13.38 14.88
C LYS A 606 14.69 11.99 15.39
N GLN A 607 15.68 11.09 15.42
CA GLN A 607 15.57 9.73 15.97
C GLN A 607 16.10 9.62 17.42
N PRO A 608 15.65 8.62 18.20
CA PRO A 608 14.51 7.73 17.92
C PRO A 608 13.16 8.41 18.22
N TYR A 609 12.08 7.94 17.59
CA TYR A 609 10.73 8.38 17.94
C TYR A 609 10.07 7.43 18.94
N VAL A 610 10.19 7.76 20.23
CA VAL A 610 9.65 6.97 21.33
C VAL A 610 8.34 7.55 21.84
N LEU A 611 7.32 6.71 21.97
CA LEU A 611 6.02 7.09 22.53
C LEU A 611 5.61 6.17 23.67
N GLY A 612 5.52 6.76 24.86
CA GLY A 612 5.02 6.09 26.05
C GLY A 612 5.79 4.82 26.41
N ALA A 613 5.32 4.16 27.47
CA ALA A 613 5.88 2.94 28.00
C ALA A 613 4.76 2.01 28.46
N PHE A 614 4.84 0.74 28.05
CA PHE A 614 3.91 -0.31 28.45
C PHE A 614 4.64 -1.63 28.76
N PRO A 615 4.68 -2.08 30.03
CA PRO A 615 4.00 -1.52 31.20
C PRO A 615 4.41 -0.08 31.52
N ALA A 616 3.46 0.66 32.11
CA ALA A 616 3.70 2.03 32.53
C ALA A 616 4.79 2.09 33.62
N PRO A 617 5.49 3.23 33.75
CA PRO A 617 6.46 3.46 34.81
C PRO A 617 5.90 3.16 36.20
N SER A 618 6.74 2.60 37.06
CA SER A 618 6.41 2.27 38.45
C SER A 618 7.67 2.26 39.31
N ALA A 619 7.54 2.21 40.63
CA ALA A 619 8.67 2.06 41.56
C ALA A 619 9.61 0.88 41.21
N ALA A 620 9.04 -0.24 40.72
CA ALA A 620 9.83 -1.41 40.32
C ALA A 620 10.48 -1.30 38.94
N ASN A 621 9.96 -0.42 38.07
CA ASN A 621 10.51 -0.13 36.76
C ASN A 621 10.23 1.34 36.42
N PRO A 622 11.08 2.28 36.88
CA PRO A 622 10.85 3.72 36.70
C PRO A 622 10.90 4.16 35.23
N ALA A 623 11.51 3.35 34.36
CA ALA A 623 11.53 3.58 32.91
C ALA A 623 10.22 3.17 32.21
N GLY A 624 9.45 2.26 32.80
CA GLY A 624 8.46 1.46 32.06
C GLY A 624 9.12 0.61 30.96
N THR A 625 8.35 0.18 29.97
CA THR A 625 8.89 -0.43 28.75
C THR A 625 8.56 0.45 27.54
N PRO A 626 9.49 1.32 27.09
CA PRO A 626 9.24 2.25 26.01
C PRO A 626 8.82 1.57 24.72
N THR A 627 7.95 2.22 23.94
CA THR A 627 7.65 1.80 22.57
C THR A 627 8.40 2.70 21.60
N ASP A 628 9.34 2.12 20.86
CA ASP A 628 10.12 2.82 19.84
C ASP A 628 9.49 2.62 18.46
N PHE A 629 9.25 3.73 17.77
CA PHE A 629 8.73 3.77 16.40
C PHE A 629 9.81 4.24 15.40
N GLY A 630 11.05 4.46 15.86
CA GLY A 630 12.15 4.92 15.03
C GLY A 630 12.60 3.94 13.95
N GLU A 631 12.28 2.65 14.09
CA GLU A 631 12.58 1.61 13.09
C GLU A 631 11.37 1.28 12.19
N VAL A 632 10.26 2.02 12.31
CA VAL A 632 9.11 1.82 11.42
C VAL A 632 9.48 2.25 10.00
N HIS A 633 9.22 1.37 9.03
CA HIS A 633 9.36 1.65 7.60
C HIS A 633 7.98 1.68 6.93
N TYR A 634 7.61 2.82 6.34
CA TYR A 634 6.36 2.92 5.59
C TYR A 634 6.49 2.23 4.23
N PRO A 635 5.59 1.28 3.88
CA PRO A 635 5.74 0.48 2.67
C PRO A 635 5.37 1.22 1.37
N GLY A 636 4.60 2.31 1.48
CA GLY A 636 4.11 3.09 0.35
C GLY A 636 4.83 4.42 0.16
N LYS A 637 4.17 5.35 -0.52
CA LYS A 637 4.68 6.71 -0.71
C LYS A 637 4.17 7.60 0.42
N ILE A 638 5.00 7.92 1.40
CA ILE A 638 4.57 8.71 2.57
C ILE A 638 4.03 10.11 2.21
N TYR A 639 4.46 10.65 1.07
CA TYR A 639 3.95 11.91 0.53
C TYR A 639 2.56 11.79 -0.12
N ASN A 640 2.04 10.59 -0.40
CA ASN A 640 0.68 10.42 -0.88
C ASN A 640 -0.33 10.67 0.24
N CYS A 641 -0.71 11.93 0.44
CA CYS A 641 -1.61 12.33 1.52
C CYS A 641 -2.96 11.60 1.45
N GLU A 642 -3.45 11.34 0.23
CA GLU A 642 -4.73 10.66 0.01
C GLU A 642 -4.68 9.17 0.34
N GLY A 643 -3.50 8.61 0.63
CA GLY A 643 -3.35 7.28 1.22
C GLY A 643 -3.98 7.16 2.61
N CYS A 644 -4.26 8.28 3.31
CA CYS A 644 -4.97 8.28 4.59
C CYS A 644 -6.08 9.34 4.66
N HIS A 645 -5.85 10.51 4.06
CA HIS A 645 -6.76 11.64 4.15
C HIS A 645 -8.03 11.44 3.31
N VAL A 646 -9.16 11.93 3.82
CA VAL A 646 -10.31 12.26 2.97
C VAL A 646 -9.87 13.38 2.03
N ALA A 647 -10.23 13.27 0.75
CA ALA A 647 -9.73 14.15 -0.31
C ALA A 647 -9.88 15.65 0.06
N GLY A 648 -8.78 16.39 -0.08
CA GLY A 648 -8.70 17.83 0.18
C GLY A 648 -8.58 18.23 1.66
N THR A 649 -8.67 17.32 2.63
CA THR A 649 -8.59 17.67 4.06
C THR A 649 -7.18 18.03 4.54
N GLN A 650 -6.16 17.69 3.76
CA GLN A 650 -4.76 18.05 3.96
C GLN A 650 -4.40 19.45 3.43
N ALA A 651 -5.30 20.11 2.70
CA ALA A 651 -5.02 21.40 2.08
C ALA A 651 -5.02 22.55 3.09
N LEU A 652 -4.25 23.60 2.80
CA LEU A 652 -4.19 24.82 3.59
C LEU A 652 -5.07 25.95 3.00
N PRO A 653 -5.61 26.86 3.83
CA PRO A 653 -5.48 26.92 5.28
C PRO A 653 -6.31 25.83 5.98
N LEU A 654 -5.85 25.38 7.14
CA LEU A 654 -6.67 24.52 7.99
C LEU A 654 -7.92 25.29 8.45
N GLY A 655 -9.05 24.59 8.53
CA GLY A 655 -10.31 25.25 8.94
C GLY A 655 -10.19 25.87 10.34
N ALA A 656 -10.76 27.05 10.55
CA ALA A 656 -10.59 27.84 11.77
C ALA A 656 -10.94 27.11 13.09
N GLY A 657 -10.37 27.60 14.19
CA GLY A 657 -10.67 27.11 15.54
C GLY A 657 -9.93 25.83 15.94
N ARG A 658 -8.78 25.54 15.31
CA ARG A 658 -7.89 24.46 15.72
C ARG A 658 -7.00 24.90 16.86
N LEU A 659 -6.79 24.00 17.81
CA LEU A 659 -5.95 24.28 18.96
C LEU A 659 -4.48 24.01 18.61
N PRO A 660 -3.54 24.80 19.17
CA PRO A 660 -2.13 24.51 19.03
C PRO A 660 -1.80 23.17 19.69
N THR A 661 -0.79 22.50 19.15
CA THR A 661 -0.26 21.26 19.71
C THR A 661 0.60 21.59 20.91
N VAL A 662 0.25 21.05 22.07
CA VAL A 662 0.97 21.27 23.33
C VAL A 662 2.05 20.20 23.53
N THR A 663 3.23 20.63 23.96
CA THR A 663 4.25 19.77 24.56
C THR A 663 4.71 20.37 25.88
N ASN A 664 4.82 19.56 26.93
CA ASN A 664 5.27 20.03 28.24
C ASN A 664 6.64 19.45 28.62
N GLN A 665 7.38 20.24 29.40
CA GLN A 665 8.56 19.80 30.11
C GLN A 665 8.17 19.43 31.54
N TYR A 666 8.56 18.23 31.96
CA TYR A 666 8.32 17.76 33.31
C TYR A 666 9.63 17.59 34.08
N THR A 667 9.56 17.81 35.39
CA THR A 667 10.63 17.48 36.33
C THR A 667 10.07 16.85 37.60
N CYS A 668 10.92 16.10 38.29
CA CYS A 668 10.61 15.57 39.61
C CYS A 668 10.99 16.56 40.70
N THR A 669 10.04 16.90 41.57
CA THR A 669 10.26 17.73 42.77
C THR A 669 10.23 16.94 44.08
N GLU A 670 10.29 15.62 44.00
CA GLU A 670 10.35 14.74 45.17
C GLU A 670 11.68 14.96 45.92
N ASP A 671 11.65 14.85 47.25
CA ASP A 671 12.86 14.96 48.08
C ASP A 671 13.52 13.57 48.19
N PRO A 672 14.70 13.34 47.58
CA PRO A 672 15.37 12.03 47.60
C PRO A 672 15.84 11.60 48.99
N ALA A 673 15.73 12.46 50.01
CA ALA A 673 15.98 12.09 51.40
C ALA A 673 14.76 11.44 52.07
N THR A 674 13.58 11.54 51.46
CA THR A 674 12.29 11.08 52.01
C THR A 674 11.79 9.78 51.39
N ASP A 675 12.21 9.47 50.17
CA ASP A 675 12.04 8.18 49.50
C ASP A 675 13.42 7.71 49.00
N ALA A 676 13.66 6.40 49.02
CA ALA A 676 14.94 5.80 48.64
C ALA A 676 14.86 5.04 47.30
N ASP A 677 13.70 5.05 46.63
CA ASP A 677 13.59 4.57 45.25
C ASP A 677 13.96 5.66 44.23
N ASP A 678 14.14 5.26 42.96
CA ASP A 678 14.51 6.20 41.88
C ASP A 678 13.25 6.69 41.11
N TYR A 679 12.03 6.47 41.63
CA TYR A 679 10.77 6.67 40.93
C TYR A 679 9.99 7.89 41.44
N CYS A 680 9.79 8.87 40.56
CA CYS A 680 9.01 10.05 40.90
C CYS A 680 7.50 9.75 40.97
N THR A 681 6.92 9.87 42.15
CA THR A 681 5.49 9.65 42.37
C THR A 681 4.65 10.90 42.11
N SER A 682 3.36 10.73 41.81
CA SER A 682 2.40 11.84 41.81
C SER A 682 2.15 12.28 43.26
N PRO A 683 2.18 13.59 43.59
CA PRO A 683 2.08 14.75 42.69
C PRO A 683 3.42 15.46 42.39
N PHE A 684 4.57 14.83 42.65
CA PHE A 684 5.89 15.46 42.51
C PHE A 684 6.41 15.53 41.07
N TRP A 685 5.73 14.86 40.14
CA TRP A 685 5.96 15.02 38.70
C TRP A 685 5.21 16.24 38.17
N VAL A 686 5.92 17.35 37.97
CA VAL A 686 5.32 18.67 37.71
C VAL A 686 5.85 19.30 36.42
N ILE A 687 5.00 20.11 35.78
CA ILE A 687 5.33 20.86 34.57
C ILE A 687 6.18 22.08 34.94
N THR A 688 7.31 22.27 34.25
CA THR A 688 8.18 23.45 34.39
C THR A 688 8.10 24.41 33.22
N ASP A 689 7.76 23.91 32.04
CA ASP A 689 7.66 24.69 30.80
C ASP A 689 6.62 24.06 29.86
N THR A 690 5.99 24.89 29.03
CA THR A 690 4.98 24.47 28.05
C THR A 690 5.27 25.15 26.73
N ARG A 691 5.30 24.36 25.65
CA ARG A 691 5.45 24.84 24.27
C ARG A 691 4.20 24.54 23.47
N GLU A 692 3.86 25.49 22.62
CA GLU A 692 2.73 25.41 21.70
C GLU A 692 3.24 25.58 20.27
N LEU A 693 2.89 24.63 19.42
CA LEU A 693 3.06 24.78 17.97
C LEU A 693 1.70 25.03 17.33
N ALA A 694 1.64 26.04 16.47
CA ALA A 694 0.41 26.37 15.79
C ALA A 694 -0.08 25.21 14.90
N PRO A 695 -1.40 25.10 14.64
CA PRO A 695 -2.00 23.90 14.07
C PRO A 695 -1.47 23.48 12.69
N GLU A 696 -1.18 24.43 11.79
CA GLU A 696 -0.62 24.13 10.46
C GLU A 696 0.86 23.74 10.60
N ALA A 697 1.63 24.50 11.39
CA ALA A 697 3.03 24.25 11.68
C ALA A 697 3.24 22.84 12.25
N SER A 698 2.47 22.44 13.26
CA SER A 698 2.61 21.13 13.90
C SER A 698 2.26 19.97 12.96
N ALA A 699 1.30 20.16 12.05
CA ALA A 699 0.96 19.17 11.03
C ALA A 699 2.08 18.98 10.00
N CYS A 700 2.82 20.04 9.67
CA CYS A 700 3.93 19.97 8.71
C CYS A 700 5.21 19.42 9.35
N VAL A 701 5.61 19.92 10.52
CA VAL A 701 6.87 19.54 11.19
C VAL A 701 6.80 18.17 11.85
N SER A 702 5.63 17.54 11.89
CA SER A 702 5.52 16.12 12.25
C SER A 702 6.22 15.22 11.24
N CYS A 703 6.31 15.63 9.96
CA CYS A 703 7.11 14.95 8.93
C CYS A 703 8.39 15.70 8.59
N HIS A 704 8.29 17.02 8.39
CA HIS A 704 9.44 17.88 8.12
C HIS A 704 10.10 18.33 9.43
N ASP A 705 10.70 17.38 10.15
CA ASP A 705 11.07 17.55 11.55
C ASP A 705 12.45 18.20 11.79
N SER A 706 13.16 18.57 10.72
CA SER A 706 14.44 19.27 10.82
C SER A 706 14.32 20.61 11.55
N ASP A 707 15.41 21.06 12.18
CA ASP A 707 15.45 22.35 12.87
C ASP A 707 15.19 23.52 11.92
N ALA A 708 15.65 23.43 10.67
CA ALA A 708 15.41 24.46 9.65
C ALA A 708 13.93 24.54 9.25
N ALA A 709 13.26 23.39 9.09
CA ALA A 709 11.83 23.35 8.79
C ALA A 709 10.99 23.87 9.96
N THR A 710 11.37 23.51 11.19
CA THR A 710 10.72 24.02 12.41
C THR A 710 10.84 25.54 12.50
N ALA A 711 12.06 26.08 12.34
CA ALA A 711 12.28 27.53 12.34
C ALA A 711 11.54 28.25 11.20
N HIS A 712 11.46 27.64 10.01
CA HIS A 712 10.69 28.18 8.90
C HIS A 712 9.20 28.29 9.24
N ALA A 713 8.61 27.25 9.84
CA ALA A 713 7.21 27.25 10.25
C ALA A 713 6.94 28.31 11.33
N GLU A 714 7.82 28.43 12.32
CA GLU A 714 7.74 29.44 13.39
C GLU A 714 7.87 30.87 12.85
N LEU A 715 8.78 31.12 11.89
CA LEU A 715 8.94 32.45 11.27
C LEU A 715 7.69 32.91 10.48
N ASN A 716 6.88 31.97 10.02
CA ASN A 716 5.61 32.23 9.34
C ASN A 716 4.39 32.17 10.27
N THR A 717 4.65 32.07 11.57
CA THR A 717 3.66 32.05 12.63
C THR A 717 3.88 33.25 13.54
N THR A 718 2.86 34.06 13.74
CA THR A 718 2.96 35.18 14.69
C THR A 718 3.05 34.67 16.13
N VAL A 719 3.53 35.50 17.06
CA VAL A 719 3.52 35.20 18.50
C VAL A 719 2.11 34.86 19.03
N GLY A 720 1.05 35.35 18.37
CA GLY A 720 -0.35 35.02 18.70
C GLY A 720 -0.88 33.75 18.03
N GLY A 721 -0.04 32.94 17.39
CA GLY A 721 -0.44 31.69 16.72
C GLY A 721 -1.13 31.88 15.37
N VAL A 722 -1.16 33.09 14.81
CA VAL A 722 -1.70 33.32 13.45
C VAL A 722 -0.68 32.88 12.40
N GLU A 723 -1.11 31.98 11.52
CA GLU A 723 -0.27 31.34 10.50
C GLU A 723 -0.49 31.95 9.11
N ALA A 724 0.60 32.14 8.37
CA ALA A 724 0.58 32.64 6.99
C ALA A 724 0.89 31.55 5.96
N CYS A 725 0.90 30.27 6.35
CA CYS A 725 1.38 29.15 5.54
C CYS A 725 0.62 29.02 4.21
N ALA A 726 -0.71 29.18 4.24
CA ALA A 726 -1.57 29.09 3.06
C ALA A 726 -1.26 30.12 1.95
N THR A 727 -0.51 31.18 2.24
CA THR A 727 -0.07 32.14 1.21
C THR A 727 0.90 31.53 0.19
N CYS A 728 1.69 30.55 0.63
CA CYS A 728 2.71 29.88 -0.18
C CYS A 728 2.39 28.40 -0.43
N HIS A 729 1.58 27.78 0.45
CA HIS A 729 1.26 26.36 0.43
C HIS A 729 -0.23 26.06 0.22
N GLY A 730 -1.06 27.09 0.02
CA GLY A 730 -2.48 26.91 -0.28
C GLY A 730 -2.74 26.54 -1.76
N PRO A 731 -3.97 26.13 -2.10
CA PRO A 731 -4.35 25.76 -3.45
C PRO A 731 -3.94 26.78 -4.53
N GLY A 732 -3.28 26.30 -5.58
CA GLY A 732 -2.86 27.12 -6.73
C GLY A 732 -1.67 28.06 -6.48
N SER A 733 -1.05 27.99 -5.29
CA SER A 733 0.22 28.67 -5.02
C SER A 733 1.40 27.86 -5.58
N THR A 734 2.59 28.48 -5.66
CA THR A 734 3.80 27.83 -6.20
C THR A 734 4.20 26.56 -5.44
N TRP A 735 3.91 26.49 -4.14
CA TRP A 735 4.25 25.35 -3.28
C TRP A 735 3.01 24.73 -2.64
N ASP A 736 1.87 24.78 -3.35
CA ASP A 736 0.62 24.12 -2.97
C ASP A 736 0.89 22.68 -2.53
N VAL A 737 0.44 22.33 -1.31
CA VAL A 737 0.64 21.02 -0.68
C VAL A 737 0.29 19.89 -1.63
N LEU A 738 -0.82 20.00 -2.38
CA LEU A 738 -1.28 18.95 -3.28
C LEU A 738 -0.41 18.82 -4.53
N THR A 739 0.21 19.92 -4.95
CA THR A 739 1.10 19.92 -6.12
C THR A 739 2.48 19.36 -5.75
N VAL A 740 3.03 19.76 -4.59
CA VAL A 740 4.40 19.38 -4.20
C VAL A 740 4.53 17.97 -3.63
N HIS A 741 3.42 17.40 -3.14
CA HIS A 741 3.37 16.01 -2.67
C HIS A 741 2.73 15.03 -3.66
N GLY A 742 2.37 15.51 -4.86
CA GLY A 742 1.74 14.69 -5.90
C GLY A 742 0.27 14.38 -5.60
N GLY A 743 -0.64 15.04 -6.31
CA GLY A 743 -1.99 14.50 -6.51
C GLY A 743 -1.88 13.28 -7.42
N ALA A 744 -2.61 12.21 -7.08
CA ALA A 744 -2.60 10.89 -7.71
C ALA A 744 -2.08 10.85 -9.17
N GLU A 745 -0.83 10.41 -9.34
CA GLU A 745 -0.28 9.85 -10.59
C GLU A 745 0.20 8.40 -10.35
#